data_AF-A0AAE3XKX5-F1
#
_entry.id   AF-A0AAE3XKX5-F1
#
_cell.length_a   1.000
_cell.length_b   1.000
_cell.length_c   1.000
_cell.angle_alpha   90.00
_cell.angle_beta   90.00
_cell.angle_gamma   90.00
#
_symmetry.space_group_name_H-M   'P 1'
#
loop_
_entity.id
_entity.type
_entity.pdbx_description
1 polymer ?
#
loop_
_entity_poly.entity_id
_entity_poly.type
_entity_poly.pdbx_seq_one_letter_code
_entity_poly.pdbx_strand_id
1 'polypeptide(L)'
;MKYTLTLLILISINITTLSQSFNFDKSTISDSLAIEKAMKELAQSYIDYTQSTALELGLRDQFQLEILAGQYEASIKTIKNQRKPSESRQGHAANIQYELFAKAKNAQTNSNKSFQGIYRSLFREYLSQCNDTKASMATISFTTYDAVAQFTDSFKDNYQSISNPTLTADETLGLLRTYFLYYVYSSTEPIIFEEADRDENRRYLIQEELIVSDIDGAELSVIIVRKRNIRKAQPAILIFTIYADNSNKNQAMIAASKGYVGVIATSRGKRKSSNAIEPYKHEHKDVYAVIDWISKQSWNNGEVGMYGGSYNGFTQWASMKESVHPALKTIVPSVSAAPGIDVPMENNVFHNFPYKWISYVTNNQYLDNNANFDRKRWNRLQNTWFETGKAYNKMDSIDGIPNPLFQEWISHPSYDSYWQSMIPHKEEFAHIDIPILSTTGYYDDGQRGAMYYYNEHLKYKPNAEHYLLIGPYDHWGAQFASRANLRGYEIDSVATINIREELVFDWFDYILKGKKKPEILKDKVNFQVMGKNTWLHASSLQAMNNDSLVYYLSDKKSDESYMLSDQSINKQASLELKIDLADRSTSNNTDYYPWPIIKDSINLHDGLVFKTSAFKEEKIINGSFSGELNITSNKKDFDFSVNIYERTPEGKYFHLTYYIGRASYAKSKEKRELLIPHKETIIAFDNTRIVSKKIAKGSQLIIIINGNKNSYSQINYGTGKDISTESIQDTNTPLILKLSTESKINIPLWNEDEELKKL
;
A
#
# COMPACT_ATOMS: atom_id res chain seq x y z
N MET A 1 -26.38 -69.46 32.77
CA MET A 1 -27.66 -69.12 33.44
C MET A 1 -27.69 -67.62 33.62
N LYS A 2 -28.48 -66.90 32.82
CA LYS A 2 -29.86 -66.45 33.14
C LYS A 2 -29.85 -65.23 34.09
N TYR A 3 -29.96 -64.02 33.51
CA TYR A 3 -31.07 -63.03 33.66
C TYR A 3 -30.92 -62.13 34.91
N THR A 4 -31.22 -60.82 34.94
CA THR A 4 -32.23 -60.07 34.18
C THR A 4 -31.96 -58.55 34.27
N LEU A 5 -32.39 -57.87 33.21
CA LEU A 5 -32.53 -56.44 32.97
C LEU A 5 -33.43 -55.72 34.01
N THR A 6 -33.17 -54.45 34.29
CA THR A 6 -34.25 -53.46 34.50
C THR A 6 -33.84 -52.13 33.90
N LEU A 7 -34.61 -51.72 32.90
CA LEU A 7 -34.51 -50.53 32.08
C LEU A 7 -35.38 -49.43 32.73
N LEU A 8 -34.84 -48.24 32.98
CA LEU A 8 -35.62 -47.06 33.35
C LEU A 8 -35.63 -46.10 32.15
N ILE A 9 -36.80 -45.98 31.53
CA ILE A 9 -37.08 -45.12 30.39
C ILE A 9 -37.30 -43.70 30.91
N LEU A 10 -36.41 -42.77 30.55
CA LEU A 10 -36.62 -41.34 30.65
C LEU A 10 -37.10 -40.84 29.28
N ILE A 11 -38.38 -40.50 29.20
CA ILE A 11 -39.01 -39.86 28.04
C ILE A 11 -38.44 -38.44 27.96
N SER A 12 -37.49 -38.24 27.05
CA SER A 12 -37.12 -36.91 26.56
C SER A 12 -38.08 -36.56 25.43
N ILE A 13 -38.96 -35.58 25.71
CA ILE A 13 -39.77 -34.93 24.68
C ILE A 13 -38.80 -34.15 23.80
N ASN A 14 -38.43 -34.73 22.65
CA ASN A 14 -37.82 -33.98 21.57
C ASN A 14 -38.89 -33.03 21.01
N ILE A 15 -38.86 -31.77 21.45
CA ILE A 15 -39.47 -30.69 20.69
C ILE A 15 -38.60 -30.54 19.44
N THR A 16 -38.96 -31.27 18.38
CA THR A 16 -38.48 -30.98 17.04
C THR A 16 -38.98 -29.58 16.69
N THR A 17 -38.12 -28.57 16.78
CA THR A 17 -38.33 -27.30 16.11
C THR A 17 -38.41 -27.61 14.61
N LEU A 18 -39.62 -27.70 14.07
CA LEU A 18 -39.82 -27.74 12.63
C LEU A 18 -39.19 -26.45 12.08
N SER A 19 -38.10 -26.58 11.32
CA SER A 19 -37.56 -25.46 10.56
C SER A 19 -38.68 -24.91 9.69
N GLN A 20 -39.02 -23.62 9.83
CA GLN A 20 -40.01 -22.98 8.97
C GLN A 20 -39.61 -23.20 7.51
N SER A 21 -40.58 -23.62 6.69
CA SER A 21 -40.41 -23.79 5.26
C SER A 21 -41.24 -22.76 4.51
N PHE A 22 -40.71 -22.29 3.38
CA PHE A 22 -41.33 -21.30 2.50
C PHE A 22 -41.57 -21.95 1.14
N ASN A 23 -42.80 -21.88 0.64
CA ASN A 23 -43.10 -22.36 -0.71
C ASN A 23 -42.43 -21.45 -1.73
N PHE A 24 -41.80 -22.05 -2.73
CA PHE A 24 -41.11 -21.31 -3.78
C PHE A 24 -41.31 -21.97 -5.15
N ASP A 25 -42.21 -21.37 -5.94
CA ASP A 25 -42.49 -21.78 -7.31
C ASP A 25 -41.41 -21.25 -8.25
N LYS A 26 -40.35 -22.04 -8.44
CA LYS A 26 -39.21 -21.71 -9.29
C LYS A 26 -39.63 -21.61 -10.77
N SER A 27 -39.46 -20.43 -11.37
CA SER A 27 -39.67 -20.17 -12.79
C SER A 27 -38.37 -20.33 -13.59
N THR A 28 -38.47 -20.25 -14.93
CA THR A 28 -37.27 -20.23 -15.78
C THR A 28 -36.49 -18.94 -15.54
N ILE A 29 -35.16 -19.04 -15.51
CA ILE A 29 -34.30 -17.89 -15.14
C ILE A 29 -34.37 -16.71 -16.13
N SER A 30 -34.88 -16.96 -17.35
CA SER A 30 -35.15 -15.95 -18.37
C SER A 30 -36.42 -15.13 -18.11
N ASP A 31 -37.33 -15.60 -17.27
CA ASP A 31 -38.59 -14.92 -16.96
C ASP A 31 -38.43 -13.97 -15.77
N SER A 32 -37.87 -12.79 -16.06
CA SER A 32 -37.60 -11.76 -15.05
C SER A 32 -38.86 -11.28 -14.29
N LEU A 33 -40.03 -11.26 -14.95
CA LEU A 33 -41.28 -10.81 -14.31
C LEU A 33 -41.81 -11.85 -13.34
N ALA A 34 -41.78 -13.14 -13.72
CA ALA A 34 -42.16 -14.22 -12.82
C ALA A 34 -41.22 -14.29 -11.60
N ILE A 35 -39.91 -14.12 -11.81
CA ILE A 35 -38.93 -14.06 -10.72
C ILE A 35 -39.23 -12.90 -9.79
N GLU A 36 -39.43 -11.68 -10.31
CA GLU A 36 -39.69 -10.51 -9.49
C GLU A 36 -40.95 -10.70 -8.62
N LYS A 37 -42.00 -11.28 -9.19
CA LYS A 37 -43.22 -11.62 -8.44
C LYS A 37 -42.94 -12.65 -7.33
N ALA A 38 -42.26 -13.74 -7.66
CA ALA A 38 -41.94 -14.80 -6.69
C ALA A 38 -41.05 -14.28 -5.55
N MET A 39 -40.06 -13.44 -5.86
CA MET A 39 -39.19 -12.82 -4.85
C MET A 39 -39.95 -11.85 -3.95
N LYS A 40 -40.91 -11.11 -4.49
CA LYS A 40 -41.79 -10.23 -3.70
C LYS A 40 -42.66 -11.01 -2.72
N GLU A 41 -43.31 -12.07 -3.18
CA GLU A 41 -44.15 -12.94 -2.35
C GLU A 41 -43.32 -13.65 -1.27
N LEU A 42 -42.13 -14.13 -1.64
CA LEU A 42 -41.19 -14.77 -0.72
C LEU A 42 -40.67 -13.78 0.34
N ALA A 43 -40.34 -12.55 -0.05
CA ALA A 43 -39.92 -11.50 0.89
C ALA A 43 -41.04 -11.15 1.88
N GLN A 44 -42.28 -11.01 1.40
CA GLN A 44 -43.43 -10.75 2.28
C GLN A 44 -43.65 -11.89 3.26
N SER A 45 -43.60 -13.14 2.79
CA SER A 45 -43.74 -14.34 3.63
C SER A 45 -42.66 -14.38 4.71
N TYR A 46 -41.43 -14.00 4.37
CA TYR A 46 -40.32 -13.97 5.32
C TYR A 46 -40.48 -12.86 6.37
N ILE A 47 -40.96 -11.68 5.98
CA ILE A 47 -41.30 -10.61 6.92
C ILE A 47 -42.38 -11.08 7.91
N ASP A 48 -43.46 -11.68 7.41
CA ASP A 48 -44.56 -12.19 8.25
C ASP A 48 -44.07 -13.27 9.22
N TYR A 49 -43.16 -14.15 8.76
CA TYR A 49 -42.47 -15.13 9.61
C TYR A 49 -41.67 -14.45 10.73
N THR A 50 -40.87 -13.43 10.42
CA THR A 50 -40.07 -12.74 11.44
C THR A 50 -40.92 -12.03 12.48
N GLN A 51 -42.06 -11.45 12.06
CA GLN A 51 -43.01 -10.80 12.96
C GLN A 51 -43.73 -11.81 13.86
N SER A 52 -44.20 -12.93 13.31
CA SER A 52 -44.92 -13.96 14.07
C SER A 52 -44.03 -14.74 15.05
N THR A 53 -42.73 -14.82 14.77
CA THR A 53 -41.76 -15.50 15.64
C THR A 53 -40.96 -14.55 16.55
N ALA A 54 -41.21 -13.24 16.45
CA ALA A 54 -40.41 -12.20 17.10
C ALA A 54 -38.89 -12.34 16.81
N LEU A 55 -38.55 -12.82 15.61
CA LEU A 55 -37.16 -12.92 15.16
C LEU A 55 -36.62 -11.52 14.85
N GLU A 56 -35.63 -11.07 15.61
CA GLU A 56 -34.97 -9.79 15.35
C GLU A 56 -34.10 -9.87 14.10
N LEU A 57 -34.45 -9.11 13.07
CA LEU A 57 -33.63 -8.92 11.88
C LEU A 57 -32.62 -7.79 12.11
N GLY A 58 -31.40 -7.98 11.60
CA GLY A 58 -30.50 -6.86 11.44
C GLY A 58 -31.10 -5.81 10.52
N LEU A 59 -30.92 -4.52 10.83
CA LEU A 59 -31.50 -3.39 10.05
C LEU A 59 -31.17 -3.48 8.55
N ARG A 60 -30.03 -4.06 8.18
CA ARG A 60 -29.65 -4.31 6.78
C ARG A 60 -30.60 -5.26 6.09
N ASP A 61 -30.86 -6.42 6.68
CA ASP A 61 -31.77 -7.40 6.09
C ASP A 61 -33.19 -6.86 6.06
N GLN A 62 -33.58 -6.13 7.11
CA GLN A 62 -34.90 -5.50 7.18
C GLN A 62 -35.17 -4.58 5.99
N PHE A 63 -34.31 -3.58 5.72
CA PHE A 63 -34.60 -2.64 4.61
C PHE A 63 -34.54 -3.32 3.24
N GLN A 64 -33.74 -4.39 3.09
CA GLN A 64 -33.62 -5.17 1.85
C GLN A 64 -34.91 -5.93 1.57
N LEU A 65 -35.43 -6.62 2.59
CA LEU A 65 -36.70 -7.34 2.51
C LEU A 65 -37.87 -6.38 2.27
N GLU A 66 -37.90 -5.23 2.96
CA GLU A 66 -38.90 -4.18 2.75
C GLU A 66 -38.91 -3.68 1.29
N ILE A 67 -37.72 -3.50 0.65
CA ILE A 67 -37.64 -3.17 -0.78
C ILE A 67 -38.22 -4.28 -1.65
N LEU A 68 -37.84 -5.54 -1.41
CA LEU A 68 -38.32 -6.66 -2.23
C LEU A 68 -39.83 -6.89 -2.09
N ALA A 69 -40.38 -6.73 -0.89
CA ALA A 69 -41.81 -6.82 -0.61
C ALA A 69 -42.61 -5.63 -1.18
N GLY A 70 -41.95 -4.57 -1.67
CA GLY A 70 -42.58 -3.35 -2.17
C GLY A 70 -43.02 -2.37 -1.08
N GLN A 71 -42.51 -2.52 0.14
CA GLN A 71 -42.74 -1.65 1.30
C GLN A 71 -41.73 -0.48 1.31
N TYR A 72 -41.69 0.30 0.22
CA TYR A 72 -40.62 1.28 -0.02
C TYR A 72 -40.53 2.41 1.03
N GLU A 73 -41.66 2.89 1.55
CA GLU A 73 -41.67 3.93 2.60
C GLU A 73 -41.07 3.42 3.93
N ALA A 74 -41.37 2.18 4.30
CA ALA A 74 -40.78 1.53 5.46
C ALA A 74 -39.26 1.41 5.28
N SER A 75 -38.80 0.94 4.11
CA SER A 75 -37.36 0.84 3.80
C SER A 75 -36.63 2.17 3.89
N ILE A 76 -37.21 3.26 3.37
CA ILE A 76 -36.61 4.60 3.48
C ILE A 76 -36.45 5.01 4.95
N LYS A 77 -37.44 4.71 5.80
CA LYS A 77 -37.37 4.98 7.24
C LYS A 77 -36.30 4.11 7.92
N THR A 78 -36.25 2.82 7.62
CA THR A 78 -35.25 1.88 8.15
C THR A 78 -33.82 2.31 7.79
N ILE A 79 -33.56 2.67 6.54
CA ILE A 79 -32.26 3.17 6.08
C ILE A 79 -31.86 4.45 6.83
N LYS A 80 -32.79 5.39 7.01
CA LYS A 80 -32.52 6.64 7.73
C LYS A 80 -32.27 6.41 9.22
N ASN A 81 -33.00 5.49 9.84
CA ASN A 81 -32.83 5.15 11.25
C ASN A 81 -31.50 4.42 11.52
N GLN A 82 -31.04 3.59 10.56
CA GLN A 82 -29.74 2.94 10.64
C GLN A 82 -28.58 3.95 10.54
N ARG A 83 -28.76 5.03 9.76
CA ARG A 83 -27.70 5.97 9.43
C ARG A 83 -27.28 6.77 10.66
N LYS A 84 -26.09 6.47 11.19
CA LYS A 84 -25.44 7.35 12.17
C LYS A 84 -24.87 8.58 11.46
N PRO A 85 -24.82 9.76 12.11
CA PRO A 85 -24.29 10.99 11.50
C PRO A 85 -22.84 10.86 10.98
N SER A 86 -22.05 9.94 11.54
CA SER A 86 -20.66 9.67 11.15
C SER A 86 -20.49 8.60 10.07
N GLU A 87 -21.54 7.87 9.68
CA GLU A 87 -21.46 6.78 8.71
C GLU A 87 -21.59 7.32 7.28
N SER A 88 -20.44 7.58 6.64
CA SER A 88 -20.36 7.92 5.23
C SER A 88 -19.36 7.04 4.49
N ARG A 89 -19.65 6.71 3.23
CA ARG A 89 -18.73 6.03 2.30
C ARG A 89 -18.28 7.06 1.26
N GLN A 90 -17.01 7.42 1.27
CA GLN A 90 -16.42 8.43 0.38
C GLN A 90 -17.20 9.77 0.36
N GLY A 91 -17.67 10.22 1.54
CA GLY A 91 -18.43 11.47 1.67
C GLY A 91 -19.92 11.37 1.29
N HIS A 92 -20.41 10.18 0.94
CA HIS A 92 -21.83 9.90 0.70
C HIS A 92 -22.46 9.21 1.91
N ALA A 93 -23.68 9.60 2.26
CA ALA A 93 -24.42 9.02 3.37
C ALA A 93 -24.58 7.50 3.20
N ALA A 94 -24.41 6.71 4.27
CA ALA A 94 -24.53 5.26 4.19
C ALA A 94 -25.89 4.83 3.59
N ASN A 95 -25.85 3.80 2.73
CA ASN A 95 -27.00 3.19 2.05
C ASN A 95 -27.82 4.15 1.17
N ILE A 96 -27.27 5.30 0.78
CA ILE A 96 -27.98 6.29 -0.07
C ILE A 96 -28.40 5.71 -1.43
N GLN A 97 -27.65 4.78 -2.00
CA GLN A 97 -27.99 4.12 -3.26
C GLN A 97 -29.29 3.31 -3.17
N TYR A 98 -29.52 2.66 -2.02
CA TYR A 98 -30.75 1.93 -1.73
C TYR A 98 -31.89 2.88 -1.37
N GLU A 99 -31.60 3.99 -0.70
CA GLU A 99 -32.59 5.04 -0.43
C GLU A 99 -33.12 5.68 -1.72
N LEU A 100 -32.23 6.02 -2.68
CA LEU A 100 -32.65 6.54 -3.97
C LEU A 100 -33.45 5.51 -4.78
N PHE A 101 -33.06 4.22 -4.71
CA PHE A 101 -33.80 3.14 -5.35
C PHE A 101 -35.23 3.03 -4.80
N ALA A 102 -35.38 2.97 -3.47
CA ALA A 102 -36.67 2.89 -2.80
C ALA A 102 -37.53 4.13 -3.09
N LYS A 103 -36.95 5.35 -3.08
CA LYS A 103 -37.66 6.58 -3.48
C LYS A 103 -38.17 6.52 -4.91
N ALA A 104 -37.34 6.03 -5.84
CA ALA A 104 -37.73 5.92 -7.24
C ALA A 104 -38.87 4.91 -7.43
N LYS A 105 -38.81 3.75 -6.75
CA LYS A 105 -39.89 2.77 -6.77
C LYS A 105 -41.18 3.27 -6.11
N ASN A 106 -41.09 3.96 -4.97
CA ASN A 106 -42.27 4.55 -4.32
C ASN A 106 -42.96 5.59 -5.21
N ALA A 107 -42.17 6.45 -5.88
CA ALA A 107 -42.69 7.42 -6.82
C ALA A 107 -43.24 6.77 -8.10
N GLN A 108 -42.70 5.62 -8.52
CA GLN A 108 -43.24 4.83 -9.63
C GLN A 108 -44.63 4.30 -9.32
N THR A 109 -44.87 3.78 -8.10
CA THR A 109 -46.20 3.28 -7.70
C THR A 109 -47.28 4.38 -7.73
N ASN A 110 -46.86 5.64 -7.57
CA ASN A 110 -47.74 6.81 -7.51
C ASN A 110 -47.75 7.64 -8.82
N SER A 111 -47.15 7.17 -9.91
CA SER A 111 -47.10 7.91 -11.18
C SER A 111 -47.05 7.03 -12.43
N ASN A 112 -47.45 7.57 -13.59
CA ASN A 112 -47.33 6.88 -14.89
C ASN A 112 -45.90 6.94 -15.49
N LYS A 113 -44.90 7.36 -14.71
CA LYS A 113 -43.51 7.50 -15.20
C LYS A 113 -42.75 6.18 -15.03
N SER A 114 -41.85 5.88 -15.96
CA SER A 114 -40.98 4.71 -15.83
C SER A 114 -40.01 4.86 -14.66
N PHE A 115 -39.66 3.74 -14.01
CA PHE A 115 -38.64 3.70 -12.95
C PHE A 115 -37.34 4.41 -13.38
N GLN A 116 -36.86 4.11 -14.58
CA GLN A 116 -35.61 4.67 -15.11
C GLN A 116 -35.66 6.21 -15.18
N GLY A 117 -36.77 6.80 -15.65
CA GLY A 117 -36.92 8.26 -15.74
C GLY A 117 -36.98 8.94 -14.37
N ILE A 118 -37.64 8.31 -13.40
CA ILE A 118 -37.72 8.81 -12.01
C ILE A 118 -36.36 8.72 -11.34
N TYR A 119 -35.72 7.54 -11.36
CA TYR A 119 -34.42 7.31 -10.74
C TYR A 119 -33.36 8.25 -11.31
N ARG A 120 -33.33 8.42 -12.63
CA ARG A 120 -32.46 9.38 -13.31
C ARG A 120 -32.66 10.81 -12.79
N SER A 121 -33.89 11.24 -12.60
CA SER A 121 -34.20 12.58 -12.07
C SER A 121 -33.71 12.74 -10.62
N LEU A 122 -33.97 11.75 -9.76
CA LEU A 122 -33.51 11.75 -8.37
C LEU A 122 -31.99 11.72 -8.25
N PHE A 123 -31.32 10.92 -9.08
CA PHE A 123 -29.87 10.83 -9.07
C PHE A 123 -29.21 12.12 -9.61
N ARG A 124 -29.79 12.75 -10.63
CA ARG A 124 -29.37 14.08 -11.11
C ARG A 124 -29.49 15.14 -10.02
N GLU A 125 -30.63 15.17 -9.32
CA GLU A 125 -30.84 16.09 -8.20
C GLU A 125 -29.80 15.85 -7.11
N TYR A 126 -29.54 14.58 -6.76
CA TYR A 126 -28.51 14.21 -5.81
C TYR A 126 -27.11 14.70 -6.22
N LEU A 127 -26.69 14.45 -7.46
CA LEU A 127 -25.40 14.92 -7.99
C LEU A 127 -25.30 16.45 -8.00
N SER A 128 -26.40 17.16 -8.28
CA SER A 128 -26.41 18.64 -8.30
C SER A 128 -26.11 19.26 -6.93
N GLN A 129 -26.43 18.55 -5.85
CA GLN A 129 -26.15 18.94 -4.47
C GLN A 129 -24.74 18.52 -4.02
N CYS A 130 -24.07 17.66 -4.79
CA CYS A 130 -22.70 17.25 -4.51
C CYS A 130 -21.70 18.34 -4.93
N ASN A 131 -20.73 18.60 -4.05
CA ASN A 131 -19.49 19.25 -4.46
C ASN A 131 -18.72 18.34 -5.42
N ASP A 132 -17.68 18.89 -6.04
CA ASP A 132 -16.92 18.21 -7.09
C ASP A 132 -16.30 16.87 -6.60
N THR A 133 -15.76 16.83 -5.37
CA THR A 133 -15.21 15.61 -4.76
C THR A 133 -16.27 14.52 -4.61
N LYS A 134 -17.42 14.84 -3.98
CA LYS A 134 -18.53 13.89 -3.83
C LYS A 134 -19.08 13.45 -5.18
N ALA A 135 -19.23 14.35 -6.14
CA ALA A 135 -19.73 13.99 -7.47
C ALA A 135 -18.79 12.98 -8.16
N SER A 136 -17.47 13.17 -8.08
CA SER A 136 -16.49 12.26 -8.69
C SER A 136 -16.44 10.87 -8.03
N MET A 137 -16.82 10.76 -6.75
CA MET A 137 -16.88 9.51 -6.00
C MET A 137 -18.25 8.81 -6.08
N ALA A 138 -19.23 9.42 -6.76
CA ALA A 138 -20.58 8.89 -6.81
C ALA A 138 -20.63 7.50 -7.47
N THR A 139 -19.89 7.26 -8.56
CA THR A 139 -19.82 5.93 -9.17
C THR A 139 -19.33 4.89 -8.16
N ILE A 140 -18.19 5.14 -7.50
CA ILE A 140 -17.62 4.23 -6.49
C ILE A 140 -18.57 3.98 -5.30
N SER A 141 -19.30 5.00 -4.85
CA SER A 141 -20.19 4.88 -3.71
C SER A 141 -21.54 4.24 -4.04
N PHE A 142 -22.00 4.38 -5.28
CA PHE A 142 -23.29 3.87 -5.75
C PHE A 142 -23.17 2.54 -6.51
N THR A 143 -21.96 2.13 -6.90
CA THR A 143 -21.67 0.86 -7.55
C THR A 143 -20.72 -0.02 -6.73
N THR A 144 -20.39 -1.21 -7.26
CA THR A 144 -19.22 -2.02 -6.84
C THR A 144 -18.37 -2.32 -8.08
N TYR A 145 -17.11 -2.73 -7.90
CA TYR A 145 -16.23 -3.05 -9.02
C TYR A 145 -16.81 -4.27 -9.78
N ASP A 146 -17.35 -4.06 -10.98
CA ASP A 146 -18.05 -5.08 -11.78
C ASP A 146 -19.32 -5.67 -11.11
N ALA A 147 -20.09 -4.79 -10.45
CA ALA A 147 -21.25 -5.15 -9.61
C ALA A 147 -22.30 -6.00 -10.33
N VAL A 148 -22.71 -5.58 -11.52
CA VAL A 148 -23.79 -6.25 -12.23
C VAL A 148 -23.40 -7.68 -12.58
N ALA A 149 -22.20 -7.92 -13.15
CA ALA A 149 -21.78 -9.28 -13.46
C ALA A 149 -21.70 -10.14 -12.19
N GLN A 150 -21.02 -9.64 -11.15
CA GLN A 150 -20.85 -10.37 -9.90
C GLN A 150 -22.19 -10.73 -9.23
N PHE A 151 -23.11 -9.77 -9.10
CA PHE A 151 -24.38 -9.99 -8.43
C PHE A 151 -25.36 -10.77 -9.29
N THR A 152 -25.30 -10.62 -10.63
CA THR A 152 -26.04 -11.48 -11.55
C THR A 152 -25.59 -12.93 -11.41
N ASP A 153 -24.29 -13.21 -11.41
CA ASP A 153 -23.78 -14.58 -11.30
C ASP A 153 -24.09 -15.18 -9.92
N SER A 154 -23.87 -14.41 -8.84
CA SER A 154 -24.20 -14.85 -7.48
C SER A 154 -25.68 -15.19 -7.32
N PHE A 155 -26.58 -14.37 -7.89
CA PHE A 155 -28.01 -14.66 -7.89
C PHE A 155 -28.34 -15.88 -8.75
N LYS A 156 -27.77 -15.99 -9.95
CA LYS A 156 -28.01 -17.13 -10.85
C LYS A 156 -27.58 -18.45 -10.22
N ASP A 157 -26.39 -18.50 -9.65
CA ASP A 157 -25.86 -19.70 -8.99
C ASP A 157 -26.77 -20.14 -7.84
N ASN A 158 -27.16 -19.19 -6.97
CA ASN A 158 -28.06 -19.47 -5.85
C ASN A 158 -29.45 -19.91 -6.34
N TYR A 159 -30.04 -19.18 -7.28
CA TYR A 159 -31.34 -19.52 -7.87
C TYR A 159 -31.34 -20.90 -8.55
N GLN A 160 -30.28 -21.22 -9.30
CA GLN A 160 -30.13 -22.50 -9.99
C GLN A 160 -29.93 -23.67 -9.01
N SER A 161 -29.24 -23.45 -7.89
CA SER A 161 -29.01 -24.47 -6.87
C SER A 161 -30.28 -24.99 -6.18
N ILE A 162 -31.37 -24.22 -6.23
CA ILE A 162 -32.65 -24.60 -5.62
C ILE A 162 -33.28 -25.76 -6.40
N SER A 163 -33.35 -26.93 -5.77
CA SER A 163 -33.97 -28.13 -6.33
C SER A 163 -35.35 -28.43 -5.75
N ASN A 164 -35.66 -27.90 -4.56
CA ASN A 164 -36.88 -28.21 -3.82
C ASN A 164 -37.92 -27.10 -3.99
N PRO A 165 -39.23 -27.44 -4.02
CA PRO A 165 -40.32 -26.47 -4.06
C PRO A 165 -40.54 -25.77 -2.71
N THR A 166 -39.79 -26.15 -1.68
CA THR A 166 -39.79 -25.56 -0.35
C THR A 166 -38.38 -25.20 0.07
N LEU A 167 -38.21 -24.00 0.64
CA LEU A 167 -36.95 -23.46 1.12
C LEU A 167 -36.97 -23.36 2.65
N THR A 168 -35.84 -23.63 3.30
CA THR A 168 -35.63 -23.29 4.71
C THR A 168 -35.55 -21.76 4.90
N ALA A 169 -35.62 -21.29 6.16
CA ALA A 169 -35.46 -19.87 6.46
C ALA A 169 -34.10 -19.30 6.02
N ASP A 170 -33.02 -20.08 6.17
CA ASP A 170 -31.67 -19.66 5.77
C ASP A 170 -31.51 -19.62 4.24
N GLU A 171 -32.01 -20.63 3.53
CA GLU A 171 -32.02 -20.64 2.06
C GLU A 171 -32.86 -19.49 1.50
N THR A 172 -34.02 -19.22 2.12
CA THR A 172 -34.91 -18.12 1.74
C THR A 172 -34.22 -16.77 1.90
N LEU A 173 -33.63 -16.51 3.08
CA LEU A 173 -32.93 -15.25 3.33
C LEU A 173 -31.69 -15.10 2.43
N GLY A 174 -30.94 -16.19 2.21
CA GLY A 174 -29.79 -16.22 1.30
C GLY A 174 -30.18 -15.87 -0.14
N LEU A 175 -31.26 -16.48 -0.66
CA LEU A 175 -31.79 -16.18 -1.98
C LEU A 175 -32.23 -14.72 -2.10
N LEU A 176 -33.03 -14.22 -1.15
CA LEU A 176 -33.53 -12.84 -1.12
C LEU A 176 -32.38 -11.82 -1.06
N ARG A 177 -31.32 -12.09 -0.30
CA ARG A 177 -30.12 -11.22 -0.24
C ARG A 177 -29.41 -11.13 -1.59
N THR A 178 -29.20 -12.26 -2.27
CA THR A 178 -28.56 -12.27 -3.60
C THR A 178 -29.43 -11.61 -4.66
N TYR A 179 -30.74 -11.88 -4.64
CA TYR A 179 -31.69 -11.24 -5.54
C TYR A 179 -31.80 -9.73 -5.32
N PHE A 180 -31.81 -9.26 -4.07
CA PHE A 180 -31.81 -7.82 -3.76
C PHE A 180 -30.66 -7.07 -4.44
N LEU A 181 -29.44 -7.60 -4.33
CA LEU A 181 -28.27 -6.99 -4.94
C LEU A 181 -28.38 -7.02 -6.47
N TYR A 182 -28.71 -8.17 -7.05
CA TYR A 182 -28.96 -8.26 -8.49
C TYR A 182 -30.01 -7.23 -8.95
N TYR A 183 -31.16 -7.18 -8.27
CA TYR A 183 -32.30 -6.34 -8.63
C TYR A 183 -31.98 -4.84 -8.58
N VAL A 184 -31.32 -4.38 -7.51
CA VAL A 184 -30.94 -2.96 -7.39
C VAL A 184 -29.89 -2.57 -8.42
N TYR A 185 -28.77 -3.31 -8.50
CA TYR A 185 -27.64 -2.89 -9.32
C TYR A 185 -27.93 -3.04 -10.82
N SER A 186 -28.59 -4.12 -11.25
CA SER A 186 -29.01 -4.27 -12.66
C SER A 186 -29.99 -3.17 -13.11
N SER A 187 -30.80 -2.64 -12.19
CA SER A 187 -31.77 -1.58 -12.48
C SER A 187 -31.18 -0.17 -12.47
N THR A 188 -30.06 0.05 -11.77
CA THR A 188 -29.55 1.40 -11.48
C THR A 188 -28.16 1.70 -12.04
N GLU A 189 -27.27 0.71 -12.09
CA GLU A 189 -25.87 0.92 -12.46
C GLU A 189 -25.68 1.54 -13.86
N PRO A 190 -26.41 1.10 -14.92
CA PRO A 190 -26.31 1.76 -16.23
C PRO A 190 -26.68 3.25 -16.18
N ILE A 191 -27.71 3.60 -15.39
CA ILE A 191 -28.17 4.99 -15.22
C ILE A 191 -27.14 5.79 -14.42
N ILE A 192 -26.56 5.19 -13.37
CA ILE A 192 -25.53 5.83 -12.54
C ILE A 192 -24.31 6.19 -13.40
N PHE A 193 -23.80 5.26 -14.21
CA PHE A 193 -22.66 5.53 -15.07
C PHE A 193 -22.95 6.62 -16.11
N GLU A 194 -24.09 6.55 -16.77
CA GLU A 194 -24.49 7.55 -17.78
C GLU A 194 -24.66 8.95 -17.16
N GLU A 195 -25.31 9.04 -16.00
CA GLU A 195 -25.54 10.33 -15.34
C GLU A 195 -24.31 10.88 -14.63
N ALA A 196 -23.42 10.02 -14.12
CA ALA A 196 -22.13 10.45 -13.62
C ALA A 196 -21.30 11.05 -14.76
N ASP A 197 -21.18 10.37 -15.90
CA ASP A 197 -20.46 10.88 -17.06
C ASP A 197 -21.08 12.19 -17.59
N ARG A 198 -22.41 12.30 -17.61
CA ARG A 198 -23.10 13.55 -17.93
C ARG A 198 -22.77 14.68 -16.95
N ASP A 199 -22.76 14.42 -15.65
CA ASP A 199 -22.46 15.43 -14.63
C ASP A 199 -20.99 15.85 -14.65
N GLU A 200 -20.08 14.90 -14.85
CA GLU A 200 -18.66 15.14 -15.08
C GLU A 200 -18.47 16.04 -16.30
N ASN A 201 -19.10 15.69 -17.43
CA ASN A 201 -19.09 16.50 -18.64
C ASN A 201 -19.81 17.85 -18.45
N ARG A 202 -20.71 18.02 -17.49
CA ARG A 202 -21.29 19.32 -17.15
C ARG A 202 -20.32 20.19 -16.35
N ARG A 203 -19.48 19.59 -15.50
CA ARG A 203 -18.51 20.30 -14.64
C ARG A 203 -17.20 20.58 -15.35
N TYR A 204 -16.75 19.66 -16.20
CA TYR A 204 -15.39 19.63 -16.73
C TYR A 204 -15.34 19.53 -18.26
N LEU A 205 -14.28 20.11 -18.82
CA LEU A 205 -13.75 19.78 -20.14
C LEU A 205 -12.75 18.64 -19.93
N ILE A 206 -13.07 17.46 -20.45
CA ILE A 206 -12.25 16.27 -20.36
C ILE A 206 -11.76 15.96 -21.78
N GLN A 207 -10.45 15.89 -21.95
CA GLN A 207 -9.81 15.63 -23.24
C GLN A 207 -8.77 14.53 -23.08
N GLU A 208 -8.68 13.65 -24.05
CA GLU A 208 -7.59 12.68 -24.14
C GLU A 208 -6.84 12.89 -25.44
N GLU A 209 -5.53 13.10 -25.35
CA GLU A 209 -4.67 13.38 -26.50
C GLU A 209 -3.48 12.42 -26.52
N LEU A 210 -2.90 12.24 -27.71
CA LEU A 210 -1.61 11.59 -27.88
C LEU A 210 -0.64 12.68 -28.30
N ILE A 211 0.37 12.95 -27.47
CA ILE A 211 1.42 13.90 -27.78
C ILE A 211 2.65 13.15 -28.29
N VAL A 212 3.40 13.79 -29.18
CA VAL A 212 4.68 13.27 -29.67
C VAL A 212 5.78 14.18 -29.14
N SER A 213 6.75 13.61 -28.42
CA SER A 213 7.87 14.32 -27.83
C SER A 213 8.80 14.86 -28.93
N ASP A 214 9.07 16.16 -28.91
CA ASP A 214 10.06 16.79 -29.79
C ASP A 214 11.51 16.39 -29.44
N ILE A 215 11.73 15.77 -28.27
CA ILE A 215 13.06 15.35 -27.80
C ILE A 215 13.53 14.12 -28.58
N ASP A 216 12.66 13.12 -28.73
CA ASP A 216 13.03 11.81 -29.28
C ASP A 216 11.88 11.02 -29.92
N GLY A 217 10.75 11.68 -30.22
CA GLY A 217 9.63 11.07 -30.95
C GLY A 217 8.73 10.16 -30.10
N ALA A 218 8.86 10.19 -28.77
CA ALA A 218 8.02 9.43 -27.86
C ALA A 218 6.53 9.74 -28.01
N GLU A 219 5.68 8.72 -28.09
CA GLU A 219 4.24 8.88 -28.01
C GLU A 219 3.80 8.78 -26.56
N LEU A 220 3.16 9.82 -26.03
CA LEU A 220 2.68 9.90 -24.66
C LEU A 220 1.19 10.22 -24.63
N SER A 221 0.41 9.40 -23.94
CA SER A 221 -1.04 9.64 -23.81
C SER A 221 -1.29 10.55 -22.62
N VAL A 222 -2.10 11.58 -22.84
CA VAL A 222 -2.45 12.56 -21.81
C VAL A 222 -3.95 12.67 -21.63
N ILE A 223 -4.41 12.74 -20.38
CA ILE A 223 -5.78 13.08 -19.99
C ILE A 223 -5.73 14.47 -19.36
N ILE A 224 -6.50 15.40 -19.91
CA ILE A 224 -6.58 16.78 -19.43
C ILE A 224 -8.00 17.02 -18.90
N VAL A 225 -8.09 17.52 -17.67
CA VAL A 225 -9.36 17.88 -17.04
C VAL A 225 -9.30 19.33 -16.59
N ARG A 226 -10.24 20.14 -17.11
CA ARG A 226 -10.37 21.57 -16.78
C ARG A 226 -11.78 21.87 -16.31
N LYS A 227 -11.94 22.72 -15.30
CA LYS A 227 -13.28 23.15 -14.87
C LYS A 227 -13.91 24.08 -15.91
N ARG A 228 -15.13 23.78 -16.37
CA ARG A 228 -15.78 24.52 -17.48
C ARG A 228 -15.99 26.01 -17.20
N ASN A 229 -16.23 26.36 -15.95
CA ASN A 229 -16.52 27.74 -15.56
C ASN A 229 -15.25 28.59 -15.35
N ILE A 230 -14.06 28.00 -15.43
CA ILE A 230 -12.79 28.73 -15.32
C ILE A 230 -12.26 29.00 -16.73
N ARG A 231 -12.25 30.29 -17.12
CA ARG A 231 -11.75 30.73 -18.44
C ARG A 231 -10.32 31.25 -18.42
N LYS A 232 -9.84 31.72 -17.25
CA LYS A 232 -8.47 32.21 -17.09
C LYS A 232 -7.52 31.02 -17.03
N ALA A 233 -6.37 31.14 -17.68
CA ALA A 233 -5.27 30.18 -17.54
C ALA A 233 -4.93 29.89 -16.07
N GLN A 234 -4.73 28.62 -15.74
CA GLN A 234 -4.46 28.13 -14.37
C GLN A 234 -3.15 27.34 -14.33
N PRO A 235 -2.54 27.21 -13.13
CA PRO A 235 -1.49 26.23 -12.92
C PRO A 235 -2.00 24.81 -13.22
N ALA A 236 -1.12 23.98 -13.78
CA ALA A 236 -1.40 22.57 -14.04
C ALA A 236 -0.82 21.70 -12.93
N ILE A 237 -1.53 20.64 -12.57
CA ILE A 237 -1.02 19.59 -11.69
C ILE A 237 -0.90 18.31 -12.50
N LEU A 238 0.33 17.81 -12.63
CA LEU A 238 0.68 16.63 -13.41
C LEU A 238 0.94 15.44 -12.49
N ILE A 239 0.30 14.31 -12.79
CA ILE A 239 0.77 12.98 -12.40
C ILE A 239 1.26 12.28 -13.68
N PHE A 240 2.52 11.86 -13.69
CA PHE A 240 3.03 10.96 -14.72
C PHE A 240 3.07 9.54 -14.17
N THR A 241 2.46 8.58 -14.86
CA THR A 241 2.18 7.24 -14.32
C THR A 241 2.37 6.12 -15.33
N ILE A 242 2.86 4.96 -14.89
CA ILE A 242 2.75 3.71 -15.65
C ILE A 242 1.43 2.98 -15.38
N TYR A 243 0.73 3.37 -14.30
CA TYR A 243 -0.50 2.75 -13.83
C TYR A 243 -1.73 3.27 -14.61
N ALA A 244 -1.81 2.85 -15.87
CA ALA A 244 -2.93 3.12 -16.76
C ALA A 244 -4.19 2.38 -16.27
N ASP A 245 -5.21 3.10 -15.82
CA ASP A 245 -6.51 2.55 -15.41
C ASP A 245 -7.66 3.56 -15.54
N ASN A 246 -8.89 3.09 -15.31
CA ASN A 246 -10.10 3.92 -15.37
C ASN A 246 -10.13 5.03 -14.29
N SER A 247 -9.31 4.93 -13.24
CA SER A 247 -9.24 5.93 -12.18
C SER A 247 -8.41 7.16 -12.58
N ASN A 248 -7.57 7.07 -13.63
CA ASN A 248 -6.72 8.18 -14.05
C ASN A 248 -7.53 9.46 -14.35
N LYS A 249 -8.68 9.34 -15.03
CA LYS A 249 -9.60 10.48 -15.23
C LYS A 249 -10.01 11.11 -13.89
N ASN A 250 -10.37 10.29 -12.91
CA ASN A 250 -10.78 10.76 -11.57
C ASN A 250 -9.63 11.46 -10.85
N GLN A 251 -8.40 10.97 -11.00
CA GLN A 251 -7.22 11.62 -10.43
C GLN A 251 -6.98 13.02 -11.01
N ALA A 252 -7.15 13.22 -12.32
CA ALA A 252 -7.12 14.57 -12.90
C ALA A 252 -8.29 15.44 -12.42
N MET A 253 -9.49 14.86 -12.22
CA MET A 253 -10.63 15.60 -11.65
C MET A 253 -10.38 16.11 -10.23
N ILE A 254 -9.57 15.42 -9.41
CA ILE A 254 -9.20 15.90 -8.07
C ILE A 254 -8.51 17.27 -8.19
N ALA A 255 -7.49 17.39 -9.04
CA ALA A 255 -6.82 18.68 -9.26
C ALA A 255 -7.77 19.74 -9.84
N ALA A 256 -8.61 19.37 -10.82
CA ALA A 256 -9.58 20.28 -11.42
C ALA A 256 -10.61 20.80 -10.41
N SER A 257 -11.05 19.96 -9.47
CA SER A 257 -11.97 20.33 -8.39
C SER A 257 -11.40 21.41 -7.45
N LYS A 258 -10.07 21.44 -7.30
CA LYS A 258 -9.31 22.38 -6.47
C LYS A 258 -8.89 23.65 -7.24
N GLY A 259 -9.39 23.83 -8.46
CA GLY A 259 -9.16 25.01 -9.30
C GLY A 259 -7.85 25.00 -10.08
N TYR A 260 -7.24 23.83 -10.28
CA TYR A 260 -6.10 23.64 -11.17
C TYR A 260 -6.55 23.09 -12.54
N VAL A 261 -5.63 22.96 -13.49
CA VAL A 261 -5.81 21.99 -14.59
C VAL A 261 -5.22 20.65 -14.15
N GLY A 262 -6.02 19.60 -14.13
CA GLY A 262 -5.53 18.25 -13.85
C GLY A 262 -5.01 17.59 -15.12
N VAL A 263 -3.79 17.05 -15.05
CA VAL A 263 -3.17 16.31 -16.16
C VAL A 263 -2.68 14.95 -15.65
N ILE A 264 -3.11 13.88 -16.30
CA ILE A 264 -2.45 12.57 -16.19
C ILE A 264 -1.72 12.30 -17.49
N ALA A 265 -0.43 12.00 -17.44
CA ALA A 265 0.31 11.47 -18.57
C ALA A 265 0.70 10.02 -18.28
N THR A 266 0.52 9.13 -19.25
CA THR A 266 0.98 7.73 -19.11
C THR A 266 2.31 7.52 -19.79
N SER A 267 3.18 6.69 -19.20
CA SER A 267 4.48 6.31 -19.76
C SER A 267 4.38 5.76 -21.18
N ARG A 268 5.49 5.78 -21.92
CA ARG A 268 5.58 5.16 -23.26
C ARG A 268 5.03 3.73 -23.26
N GLY A 269 4.41 3.37 -24.37
CA GLY A 269 3.78 2.07 -24.59
C GLY A 269 2.49 1.85 -23.81
N LYS A 270 1.97 2.87 -23.11
CA LYS A 270 0.67 2.81 -22.44
C LYS A 270 -0.40 3.58 -23.20
N ARG A 271 -1.65 3.13 -23.04
CA ARG A 271 -2.86 3.74 -23.59
C ARG A 271 -2.81 3.85 -25.11
N LYS A 272 -2.64 5.06 -25.65
CA LYS A 272 -2.61 5.34 -27.10
C LYS A 272 -1.18 5.25 -27.68
N SER A 273 -0.15 5.10 -26.84
CA SER A 273 1.25 4.97 -27.28
C SER A 273 1.53 3.57 -27.82
N SER A 274 2.20 3.50 -28.98
CA SER A 274 2.64 2.27 -29.64
C SER A 274 4.08 1.87 -29.31
N ASN A 275 4.83 2.72 -28.58
CA ASN A 275 6.20 2.44 -28.20
C ASN A 275 6.32 1.22 -27.26
N ALA A 276 7.55 0.74 -27.03
CA ALA A 276 7.82 -0.30 -26.05
C ALA A 276 7.55 0.19 -24.61
N ILE A 277 7.06 -0.72 -23.75
CA ILE A 277 6.92 -0.46 -22.31
C ILE A 277 8.23 -0.86 -21.63
N GLU A 278 9.02 0.15 -21.29
CA GLU A 278 10.33 -0.02 -20.63
C GLU A 278 10.38 0.82 -19.36
N PRO A 279 9.86 0.30 -18.23
CA PRO A 279 9.73 1.09 -17.02
C PRO A 279 11.07 1.69 -16.59
N TYR A 280 11.03 2.95 -16.15
CA TYR A 280 12.15 3.77 -15.65
C TYR A 280 13.15 4.31 -16.69
N LYS A 281 13.29 3.68 -17.86
CA LYS A 281 14.41 3.97 -18.78
C LYS A 281 14.31 5.37 -19.39
N HIS A 282 13.11 5.81 -19.75
CA HIS A 282 12.90 6.98 -20.62
C HIS A 282 12.18 8.14 -19.93
N GLU A 283 11.68 7.94 -18.71
CA GLU A 283 10.85 8.93 -18.01
C GLU A 283 11.54 10.28 -17.79
N HIS A 284 12.87 10.31 -17.67
CA HIS A 284 13.60 11.57 -17.54
C HIS A 284 13.37 12.51 -18.73
N LYS A 285 13.21 11.98 -19.94
CA LYS A 285 12.86 12.75 -21.15
C LYS A 285 11.36 12.93 -21.30
N ASP A 286 10.59 11.88 -21.05
CA ASP A 286 9.14 11.90 -21.27
C ASP A 286 8.42 12.90 -20.39
N VAL A 287 8.78 12.90 -19.11
CA VAL A 287 8.13 13.79 -18.16
C VAL A 287 8.48 15.24 -18.48
N TYR A 288 9.74 15.52 -18.85
CA TYR A 288 10.17 16.84 -19.32
C TYR A 288 9.38 17.30 -20.55
N ALA A 289 9.23 16.42 -21.55
CA ALA A 289 8.46 16.71 -22.77
C ALA A 289 6.98 17.01 -22.48
N VAL A 290 6.37 16.29 -21.52
CA VAL A 290 4.99 16.57 -21.08
C VAL A 290 4.90 17.94 -20.41
N ILE A 291 5.85 18.30 -19.54
CA ILE A 291 5.86 19.61 -18.87
C ILE A 291 6.04 20.73 -19.89
N ASP A 292 6.94 20.57 -20.86
CA ASP A 292 7.12 21.52 -21.96
C ASP A 292 5.85 21.68 -22.80
N TRP A 293 5.19 20.58 -23.17
CA TRP A 293 3.91 20.60 -23.87
C TRP A 293 2.83 21.32 -23.06
N ILE A 294 2.70 21.05 -21.76
CA ILE A 294 1.75 21.73 -20.85
C ILE A 294 2.01 23.24 -20.84
N SER A 295 3.27 23.67 -20.75
CA SER A 295 3.65 25.08 -20.63
C SER A 295 3.26 25.92 -21.84
N LYS A 296 3.10 25.29 -23.01
CA LYS A 296 2.72 25.93 -24.28
C LYS A 296 1.20 26.02 -24.47
N GLN A 297 0.41 25.42 -23.58
CA GLN A 297 -1.04 25.39 -23.72
C GLN A 297 -1.69 26.71 -23.28
N SER A 298 -2.69 27.19 -24.04
CA SER A 298 -3.40 28.45 -23.75
C SER A 298 -4.16 28.47 -22.42
N TRP A 299 -4.41 27.29 -21.84
CA TRP A 299 -5.06 27.12 -20.55
C TRP A 299 -4.09 27.06 -19.37
N ASN A 300 -2.78 26.98 -19.61
CA ASN A 300 -1.76 26.97 -18.56
C ASN A 300 -1.20 28.38 -18.33
N ASN A 301 -0.95 28.76 -17.08
CA ASN A 301 -0.41 30.07 -16.71
C ASN A 301 1.14 30.12 -16.70
N GLY A 302 1.80 29.09 -17.23
CA GLY A 302 3.26 28.92 -17.17
C GLY A 302 3.76 28.15 -15.95
N GLU A 303 2.87 27.64 -15.09
CA GLU A 303 3.24 26.93 -13.86
C GLU A 303 2.68 25.50 -13.84
N VAL A 304 3.54 24.58 -13.42
CA VAL A 304 3.27 23.15 -13.28
C VAL A 304 3.75 22.69 -11.89
N GLY A 305 2.87 21.99 -11.17
CA GLY A 305 3.24 21.19 -10.01
C GLY A 305 3.10 19.71 -10.33
N MET A 306 3.90 18.86 -9.68
CA MET A 306 3.72 17.41 -9.77
C MET A 306 3.49 16.77 -8.41
N TYR A 307 2.74 15.68 -8.38
CA TYR A 307 2.65 14.81 -7.22
C TYR A 307 2.39 13.36 -7.63
N GLY A 308 2.45 12.47 -6.64
CA GLY A 308 2.20 11.05 -6.79
C GLY A 308 3.28 10.26 -6.07
N GLY A 309 3.04 8.96 -5.90
CA GLY A 309 4.01 8.11 -5.25
C GLY A 309 4.33 6.82 -5.93
N SER A 310 5.28 6.08 -5.34
CA SER A 310 5.89 4.90 -5.94
C SER A 310 6.54 5.26 -7.28
N TYR A 311 6.12 4.64 -8.39
CA TYR A 311 6.55 5.03 -9.74
C TYR A 311 6.27 6.52 -10.06
N ASN A 312 5.14 7.04 -9.61
CA ASN A 312 4.77 8.45 -9.84
C ASN A 312 5.60 9.40 -8.97
N GLY A 313 6.20 8.89 -7.89
CA GLY A 313 7.22 9.62 -7.12
C GLY A 313 8.54 9.68 -7.88
N PHE A 314 8.97 8.55 -8.45
CA PHE A 314 10.17 8.45 -9.28
C PHE A 314 10.13 9.43 -10.46
N THR A 315 9.00 9.49 -11.18
CA THR A 315 8.87 10.30 -12.40
C THR A 315 9.12 11.80 -12.16
N GLN A 316 8.83 12.28 -10.94
CA GLN A 316 9.09 13.66 -10.54
C GLN A 316 10.60 13.94 -10.45
N TRP A 317 11.37 13.06 -9.84
CA TRP A 317 12.83 13.18 -9.79
C TRP A 317 13.47 12.97 -11.16
N ALA A 318 12.99 11.98 -11.93
CA ALA A 318 13.46 11.73 -13.28
C ALA A 318 13.32 12.97 -14.18
N SER A 319 12.20 13.71 -14.07
CA SER A 319 11.96 14.93 -14.85
C SER A 319 13.00 16.03 -14.68
N MET A 320 13.76 15.99 -13.58
CA MET A 320 14.77 16.99 -13.23
C MET A 320 16.20 16.47 -13.42
N LYS A 321 16.40 15.25 -13.96
CA LYS A 321 17.72 14.64 -14.14
C LYS A 321 18.68 15.55 -14.91
N GLU A 322 18.27 15.97 -16.11
CA GLU A 322 19.13 16.79 -16.98
C GLU A 322 19.05 18.29 -16.62
N SER A 323 17.83 18.78 -16.38
CA SER A 323 17.58 20.17 -15.94
C SER A 323 16.19 20.29 -15.34
N VAL A 324 15.94 21.31 -14.50
CA VAL A 324 14.59 21.66 -14.05
C VAL A 324 13.89 22.46 -15.15
N HIS A 325 12.78 21.96 -15.69
CA HIS A 325 12.00 22.70 -16.68
C HIS A 325 11.46 24.02 -16.08
N PRO A 326 11.57 25.18 -16.74
CA PRO A 326 11.19 26.48 -16.15
C PRO A 326 9.74 26.59 -15.66
N ALA A 327 8.81 25.84 -16.26
CA ALA A 327 7.43 25.78 -15.82
C ALA A 327 7.21 24.93 -14.56
N LEU A 328 8.12 24.00 -14.23
CA LEU A 328 8.00 23.17 -13.03
C LEU A 328 8.35 24.02 -11.80
N LYS A 329 7.38 24.23 -10.91
CA LYS A 329 7.55 25.09 -9.73
C LYS A 329 7.69 24.33 -8.43
N THR A 330 7.19 23.10 -8.37
CA THR A 330 7.33 22.23 -7.20
C THR A 330 6.97 20.78 -7.52
N ILE A 331 7.52 19.85 -6.74
CA ILE A 331 7.15 18.44 -6.75
C ILE A 331 6.77 17.96 -5.34
N VAL A 332 5.87 16.98 -5.27
CA VAL A 332 5.45 16.29 -4.04
C VAL A 332 5.63 14.77 -4.21
N PRO A 333 6.87 14.26 -4.19
CA PRO A 333 7.14 12.83 -4.32
C PRO A 333 6.79 12.09 -3.03
N SER A 334 5.83 11.17 -3.13
CA SER A 334 5.44 10.30 -2.02
C SER A 334 6.02 8.90 -2.20
N VAL A 335 6.54 8.26 -1.15
CA VAL A 335 7.00 6.85 -1.15
C VAL A 335 7.81 6.48 -2.41
N SER A 336 8.68 7.40 -2.82
CA SER A 336 9.24 7.42 -4.18
C SER A 336 10.13 6.21 -4.42
N ALA A 337 9.88 5.48 -5.50
CA ALA A 337 10.83 4.47 -5.96
C ALA A 337 12.13 5.12 -6.46
N ALA A 338 13.27 4.48 -6.23
CA ALA A 338 14.57 4.84 -6.76
C ALA A 338 15.18 3.62 -7.47
N PRO A 339 15.12 3.58 -8.81
CA PRO A 339 15.65 2.46 -9.60
C PRO A 339 17.11 2.16 -9.25
N GLY A 340 17.41 0.89 -8.95
CA GLY A 340 18.71 0.39 -8.50
C GLY A 340 19.07 0.68 -7.04
N ILE A 341 18.19 1.31 -6.25
CA ILE A 341 18.42 1.62 -4.83
C ILE A 341 17.50 0.83 -3.91
N ASP A 342 16.18 0.88 -4.15
CA ASP A 342 15.15 0.14 -3.41
C ASP A 342 14.26 -0.75 -4.30
N VAL A 343 14.29 -0.50 -5.62
CA VAL A 343 13.65 -1.35 -6.63
C VAL A 343 14.65 -1.58 -7.77
N PRO A 344 14.92 -2.82 -8.21
CA PRO A 344 14.34 -4.09 -7.75
C PRO A 344 15.03 -4.69 -6.50
N MET A 345 16.00 -3.99 -5.93
CA MET A 345 16.85 -4.48 -4.85
C MET A 345 16.97 -3.43 -3.73
N GLU A 346 17.14 -3.88 -2.49
CA GLU A 346 17.49 -3.05 -1.34
C GLU A 346 18.87 -3.47 -0.83
N ASN A 347 19.79 -2.50 -0.67
CA ASN A 347 21.18 -2.76 -0.26
C ASN A 347 21.83 -3.92 -1.06
N ASN A 348 21.61 -3.89 -2.37
CA ASN A 348 22.07 -4.87 -3.37
C ASN A 348 21.53 -6.30 -3.20
N VAL A 349 20.44 -6.50 -2.46
CA VAL A 349 19.70 -7.78 -2.38
C VAL A 349 18.40 -7.66 -3.17
N PHE A 350 18.26 -8.45 -4.24
CA PHE A 350 17.04 -8.44 -5.07
C PHE A 350 15.83 -9.00 -4.32
N HIS A 351 14.68 -8.34 -4.47
CA HIS A 351 13.40 -8.83 -3.99
C HIS A 351 12.64 -9.55 -5.10
N ASN A 352 11.70 -10.43 -4.72
CA ASN A 352 10.90 -11.19 -5.69
C ASN A 352 9.67 -10.41 -6.21
N PHE A 353 9.23 -9.36 -5.50
CA PHE A 353 8.07 -8.58 -5.92
C PHE A 353 8.18 -7.92 -7.32
N PRO A 354 9.35 -7.42 -7.77
CA PRO A 354 9.48 -6.78 -9.08
C PRO A 354 9.19 -7.73 -10.24
N TYR A 355 9.48 -9.03 -10.08
CA TYR A 355 9.14 -10.07 -11.06
C TYR A 355 7.64 -10.04 -11.40
N LYS A 356 6.79 -10.01 -10.36
CA LYS A 356 5.34 -9.89 -10.49
C LYS A 356 4.92 -8.51 -11.01
N TRP A 357 5.56 -7.45 -10.49
CA TRP A 357 5.22 -6.07 -10.85
C TRP A 357 5.41 -5.78 -12.34
N ILE A 358 6.45 -6.36 -12.97
CA ILE A 358 6.67 -6.22 -14.41
C ILE A 358 5.44 -6.73 -15.18
N SER A 359 4.97 -7.95 -14.89
CA SER A 359 3.77 -8.52 -15.55
C SER A 359 2.51 -7.67 -15.33
N TYR A 360 2.41 -6.97 -14.21
CA TYR A 360 1.28 -6.09 -13.90
C TYR A 360 1.23 -4.84 -14.80
N VAL A 361 2.40 -4.27 -15.14
CA VAL A 361 2.49 -2.95 -15.77
C VAL A 361 2.74 -3.01 -17.28
N THR A 362 3.16 -4.15 -17.82
CA THR A 362 3.54 -4.33 -19.24
C THR A 362 2.39 -4.69 -20.18
N ASN A 363 1.14 -4.41 -19.83
CA ASN A 363 0.02 -4.43 -20.77
C ASN A 363 -0.18 -3.02 -21.36
N ASN A 364 -0.40 -2.89 -22.66
CA ASN A 364 -0.51 -1.58 -23.33
C ASN A 364 -1.73 -0.76 -22.86
N GLN A 365 -2.92 -1.36 -22.87
CA GLN A 365 -4.16 -0.59 -22.68
C GLN A 365 -4.39 -0.18 -21.23
N TYR A 366 -4.22 -1.12 -20.29
CA TYR A 366 -4.43 -0.91 -18.87
C TYR A 366 -3.47 -1.78 -18.05
N LEU A 367 -3.61 -1.76 -16.74
CA LEU A 367 -2.94 -2.70 -15.83
C LEU A 367 -3.49 -4.13 -15.96
N ASP A 368 -2.62 -5.13 -15.85
CA ASP A 368 -3.02 -6.54 -15.84
C ASP A 368 -3.31 -7.03 -14.41
N ASN A 369 -4.50 -6.67 -13.92
CA ASN A 369 -4.97 -7.09 -12.60
C ASN A 369 -5.06 -8.61 -12.48
N ASN A 370 -5.39 -9.33 -13.55
CA ASN A 370 -5.47 -10.79 -13.54
C ASN A 370 -4.10 -11.41 -13.27
N ALA A 371 -3.06 -10.93 -13.95
CA ALA A 371 -1.68 -11.33 -13.68
C ALA A 371 -1.28 -10.98 -12.24
N ASN A 372 -1.49 -9.75 -11.78
CA ASN A 372 -1.03 -9.31 -10.46
C ASN A 372 -1.73 -10.03 -9.28
N PHE A 373 -3.02 -10.36 -9.42
CA PHE A 373 -3.81 -10.97 -8.35
C PHE A 373 -3.90 -12.50 -8.42
N ASP A 374 -3.19 -13.16 -9.33
CA ASP A 374 -3.05 -14.63 -9.37
C ASP A 374 -2.17 -15.16 -8.22
N ARG A 375 -2.74 -15.18 -7.01
CA ARG A 375 -2.06 -15.66 -5.79
C ARG A 375 -1.55 -17.10 -5.93
N LYS A 376 -2.26 -17.95 -6.68
CA LYS A 376 -1.87 -19.36 -6.85
C LYS A 376 -0.60 -19.47 -7.68
N ARG A 377 -0.49 -18.73 -8.79
CA ARG A 377 0.75 -18.65 -9.59
C ARG A 377 1.91 -18.10 -8.79
N TRP A 378 1.72 -16.97 -8.11
CA TRP A 378 2.83 -16.32 -7.39
C TRP A 378 3.33 -17.15 -6.21
N ASN A 379 2.43 -17.74 -5.42
CA ASN A 379 2.83 -18.65 -4.34
C ASN A 379 3.54 -19.89 -4.90
N ARG A 380 3.04 -20.47 -6.00
CA ARG A 380 3.68 -21.62 -6.65
C ARG A 380 5.08 -21.27 -7.14
N LEU A 381 5.26 -20.17 -7.87
CA LEU A 381 6.56 -19.71 -8.38
C LEU A 381 7.54 -19.53 -7.23
N GLN A 382 7.14 -18.78 -6.21
CA GLN A 382 7.96 -18.43 -5.07
C GLN A 382 8.40 -19.68 -4.27
N ASN A 383 7.44 -20.55 -3.94
CA ASN A 383 7.73 -21.78 -3.19
C ASN A 383 8.56 -22.76 -4.02
N THR A 384 8.22 -22.96 -5.30
CA THR A 384 8.98 -23.86 -6.19
C THR A 384 10.41 -23.38 -6.36
N TRP A 385 10.64 -22.07 -6.54
CA TRP A 385 11.98 -21.51 -6.63
C TRP A 385 12.78 -21.75 -5.34
N PHE A 386 12.20 -21.46 -4.18
CA PHE A 386 12.85 -21.64 -2.88
C PHE A 386 13.16 -23.13 -2.60
N GLU A 387 12.17 -24.01 -2.75
CA GLU A 387 12.28 -25.45 -2.47
C GLU A 387 13.27 -26.15 -3.42
N THR A 388 13.23 -25.84 -4.72
CA THR A 388 14.14 -26.47 -5.69
C THR A 388 15.55 -25.90 -5.65
N GLY A 389 15.73 -24.71 -5.07
CA GLY A 389 17.04 -24.05 -4.97
C GLY A 389 17.67 -23.70 -6.32
N LYS A 390 16.85 -23.57 -7.38
CA LYS A 390 17.32 -23.15 -8.71
C LYS A 390 17.90 -21.73 -8.68
N ALA A 391 18.79 -21.45 -9.65
CA ALA A 391 19.37 -20.13 -9.80
C ALA A 391 18.31 -19.04 -10.00
N TYR A 392 18.56 -17.84 -9.46
CA TYR A 392 17.60 -16.74 -9.47
C TYR A 392 17.21 -16.31 -10.90
N ASN A 393 18.17 -16.35 -11.83
CA ASN A 393 17.93 -16.08 -13.25
C ASN A 393 17.09 -17.15 -13.97
N LYS A 394 16.59 -18.18 -13.27
CA LYS A 394 15.67 -19.20 -13.80
C LYS A 394 14.23 -19.03 -13.34
N MET A 395 13.88 -17.92 -12.68
CA MET A 395 12.49 -17.67 -12.25
C MET A 395 11.49 -17.72 -13.42
N ASP A 396 11.83 -17.16 -14.57
CA ASP A 396 11.01 -17.23 -15.79
C ASP A 396 10.81 -18.65 -16.33
N SER A 397 11.85 -19.47 -16.23
CA SER A 397 11.79 -20.89 -16.60
C SER A 397 10.92 -21.71 -15.64
N ILE A 398 10.81 -21.30 -14.37
CA ILE A 398 9.90 -21.91 -13.37
C ILE A 398 8.46 -21.46 -13.60
N ASP A 399 8.28 -20.18 -13.91
CA ASP A 399 6.98 -19.58 -14.20
C ASP A 399 6.40 -20.07 -15.53
N GLY A 400 7.27 -20.42 -16.48
CA GLY A 400 6.90 -20.84 -17.83
C GLY A 400 6.62 -19.68 -18.78
N ILE A 401 6.87 -18.44 -18.36
CA ILE A 401 6.62 -17.22 -19.12
C ILE A 401 7.92 -16.39 -19.16
N PRO A 402 8.45 -16.09 -20.36
CA PRO A 402 9.63 -15.23 -20.48
C PRO A 402 9.42 -13.86 -19.83
N ASN A 403 10.44 -13.39 -19.10
CA ASN A 403 10.42 -12.07 -18.46
C ASN A 403 11.71 -11.30 -18.77
N PRO A 404 11.86 -10.73 -19.98
CA PRO A 404 13.10 -10.10 -20.43
C PRO A 404 13.49 -8.87 -19.59
N LEU A 405 12.52 -8.07 -19.12
CA LEU A 405 12.80 -6.93 -18.24
C LEU A 405 13.38 -7.40 -16.89
N PHE A 406 12.87 -8.50 -16.33
CA PHE A 406 13.45 -9.06 -15.12
C PHE A 406 14.87 -9.55 -15.35
N GLN A 407 15.12 -10.25 -16.46
CA GLN A 407 16.47 -10.71 -16.83
C GLN A 407 17.45 -9.55 -17.02
N GLU A 408 17.01 -8.47 -17.67
CA GLU A 408 17.78 -7.23 -17.80
C GLU A 408 18.10 -6.65 -16.43
N TRP A 409 17.10 -6.49 -15.56
CA TRP A 409 17.29 -5.89 -14.24
C TRP A 409 18.24 -6.68 -13.33
N ILE A 410 18.15 -8.02 -13.31
CA ILE A 410 19.04 -8.84 -12.48
C ILE A 410 20.47 -8.93 -13.04
N SER A 411 20.68 -8.53 -14.31
CA SER A 411 22.01 -8.41 -14.90
C SER A 411 22.78 -7.16 -14.44
N HIS A 412 22.09 -6.26 -13.71
CA HIS A 412 22.64 -5.05 -13.11
C HIS A 412 22.58 -5.11 -11.57
N PRO A 413 23.38 -5.97 -10.90
CA PRO A 413 23.33 -6.17 -9.45
C PRO A 413 24.00 -5.07 -8.62
N SER A 414 24.72 -4.15 -9.27
CA SER A 414 25.27 -2.93 -8.68
C SER A 414 24.38 -1.74 -9.03
N TYR A 415 24.42 -0.66 -8.26
CA TYR A 415 23.89 0.63 -8.71
C TYR A 415 24.83 1.25 -9.76
N ASP A 416 24.88 0.64 -10.94
CA ASP A 416 25.78 0.97 -12.05
C ASP A 416 25.18 2.01 -13.00
N SER A 417 25.86 2.25 -14.14
CA SER A 417 25.44 3.26 -15.12
C SER A 417 24.04 3.03 -15.69
N TYR A 418 23.54 1.79 -15.70
CA TYR A 418 22.19 1.49 -16.19
C TYR A 418 21.14 2.12 -15.27
N TRP A 419 21.28 1.97 -13.95
CA TRP A 419 20.36 2.60 -12.99
C TRP A 419 20.60 4.10 -12.85
N GLN A 420 21.88 4.53 -12.86
CA GLN A 420 22.26 5.94 -12.74
C GLN A 420 21.75 6.80 -13.90
N SER A 421 21.49 6.23 -15.09
CA SER A 421 20.94 6.98 -16.21
C SER A 421 19.45 7.33 -16.06
N MET A 422 18.73 6.74 -15.09
CA MET A 422 17.28 6.91 -14.96
C MET A 422 16.87 8.09 -14.07
N ILE A 423 17.74 8.50 -13.14
CA ILE A 423 17.47 9.51 -12.11
C ILE A 423 18.66 10.45 -11.93
N PRO A 424 18.51 11.62 -11.28
CA PRO A 424 19.66 12.44 -10.91
C PRO A 424 20.70 11.62 -10.12
N HIS A 425 21.98 11.78 -10.45
CA HIS A 425 23.11 11.13 -9.80
C HIS A 425 24.20 12.17 -9.49
N LYS A 426 24.69 12.13 -8.24
CA LYS A 426 25.75 13.01 -7.75
C LYS A 426 25.46 14.50 -8.02
N GLU A 427 26.34 15.20 -8.73
CA GLU A 427 26.27 16.64 -8.94
C GLU A 427 25.01 17.08 -9.73
N GLU A 428 24.34 16.17 -10.43
CA GLU A 428 23.03 16.43 -11.08
C GLU A 428 21.94 16.85 -10.06
N PHE A 429 22.11 16.56 -8.76
CA PHE A 429 21.19 17.08 -7.75
C PHE A 429 21.38 18.58 -7.46
N ALA A 430 22.54 19.16 -7.78
CA ALA A 430 22.90 20.52 -7.36
C ALA A 430 22.10 21.63 -8.07
N HIS A 431 21.60 21.36 -9.28
CA HIS A 431 20.78 22.30 -10.05
C HIS A 431 19.29 22.29 -9.67
N ILE A 432 18.86 21.37 -8.82
CA ILE A 432 17.47 21.28 -8.38
C ILE A 432 17.24 22.35 -7.31
N ASP A 433 16.55 23.43 -7.66
CA ASP A 433 16.40 24.62 -6.80
C ASP A 433 14.94 25.04 -6.54
N ILE A 434 13.98 24.20 -6.94
CA ILE A 434 12.55 24.39 -6.65
C ILE A 434 12.17 23.87 -5.25
N PRO A 435 11.10 24.39 -4.63
CA PRO A 435 10.53 23.83 -3.40
C PRO A 435 10.04 22.39 -3.59
N ILE A 436 10.35 21.51 -2.64
CA ILE A 436 9.98 20.08 -2.66
C ILE A 436 9.34 19.68 -1.32
N LEU A 437 8.27 18.89 -1.38
CA LEU A 437 7.71 18.20 -0.21
C LEU A 437 7.76 16.68 -0.43
N SER A 438 8.67 15.99 0.25
CA SER A 438 8.72 14.53 0.24
C SER A 438 7.83 13.93 1.33
N THR A 439 7.09 12.87 1.03
CA THR A 439 6.33 12.12 2.04
C THR A 439 6.68 10.63 2.03
N THR A 440 6.82 10.02 3.20
CA THR A 440 7.03 8.56 3.35
C THR A 440 6.52 8.10 4.73
N GLY A 441 6.70 6.83 5.09
CA GLY A 441 6.25 6.28 6.35
C GLY A 441 7.25 5.30 6.96
N TYR A 442 7.15 5.08 8.28
CA TYR A 442 8.01 4.13 9.00
C TYR A 442 7.87 2.69 8.49
N TYR A 443 6.72 2.34 7.91
CA TYR A 443 6.42 1.02 7.36
C TYR A 443 6.16 1.05 5.85
N ASP A 444 6.67 2.09 5.18
CA ASP A 444 6.68 2.18 3.72
C ASP A 444 7.84 1.35 3.15
N ASP A 445 7.51 0.39 2.29
CA ASP A 445 8.47 -0.41 1.53
C ASP A 445 9.44 0.47 0.72
N GLY A 446 8.94 1.57 0.15
CA GLY A 446 9.69 2.54 -0.65
C GLY A 446 10.39 3.65 0.15
N GLN A 447 10.44 3.57 1.50
CA GLN A 447 11.17 4.55 2.31
C GLN A 447 12.65 4.64 1.87
N ARG A 448 13.16 3.49 1.39
CA ARG A 448 14.38 3.29 0.62
C ARG A 448 14.69 4.44 -0.34
N GLY A 449 13.90 4.47 -1.41
CA GLY A 449 14.07 5.42 -2.49
C GLY A 449 13.73 6.84 -2.06
N ALA A 450 12.67 7.03 -1.27
CA ALA A 450 12.27 8.36 -0.78
C ALA A 450 13.43 9.05 -0.02
N MET A 451 14.08 8.33 0.89
CA MET A 451 15.19 8.85 1.66
C MET A 451 16.47 9.00 0.84
N TYR A 452 16.68 8.18 -0.20
CA TYR A 452 17.80 8.36 -1.12
C TYR A 452 17.75 9.73 -1.81
N TYR A 453 16.61 10.09 -2.41
CA TYR A 453 16.48 11.40 -3.05
C TYR A 453 16.61 12.55 -2.05
N TYR A 454 15.98 12.42 -0.86
CA TYR A 454 16.09 13.45 0.17
C TYR A 454 17.55 13.69 0.59
N ASN A 455 18.28 12.62 0.87
CA ASN A 455 19.67 12.69 1.33
C ASN A 455 20.61 13.20 0.23
N GLU A 456 20.51 12.69 -1.00
CA GLU A 456 21.37 13.14 -2.09
C GLU A 456 21.05 14.59 -2.50
N HIS A 457 19.77 14.97 -2.55
CA HIS A 457 19.41 16.36 -2.83
C HIS A 457 20.04 17.33 -1.82
N LEU A 458 19.89 17.09 -0.51
CA LEU A 458 20.47 17.97 0.50
C LEU A 458 22.00 17.87 0.60
N LYS A 459 22.60 16.76 0.19
CA LYS A 459 24.05 16.63 0.10
C LYS A 459 24.65 17.56 -0.95
N TYR A 460 24.04 17.65 -2.14
CA TYR A 460 24.52 18.52 -3.23
C TYR A 460 23.88 19.91 -3.26
N LYS A 461 22.76 20.10 -2.54
CA LYS A 461 22.08 21.40 -2.35
C LYS A 461 21.69 21.61 -0.87
N PRO A 462 22.63 21.90 0.03
CA PRO A 462 22.37 21.99 1.47
C PRO A 462 21.32 23.02 1.91
N ASN A 463 21.14 24.08 1.12
CA ASN A 463 20.19 25.17 1.40
C ASN A 463 18.87 25.03 0.61
N ALA A 464 18.55 23.84 0.08
CA ALA A 464 17.32 23.64 -0.67
C ALA A 464 16.06 23.85 0.18
N GLU A 465 14.99 24.33 -0.44
CA GLU A 465 13.64 24.33 0.16
C GLU A 465 13.02 22.93 0.07
N HIS A 466 13.60 21.96 0.79
CA HIS A 466 13.16 20.56 0.82
C HIS A 466 12.56 20.19 2.18
N TYR A 467 11.25 19.93 2.20
CA TYR A 467 10.50 19.48 3.36
C TYR A 467 10.28 17.96 3.31
N LEU A 468 10.36 17.30 4.46
CA LEU A 468 10.02 15.90 4.67
C LEU A 468 8.86 15.80 5.66
N LEU A 469 7.84 15.01 5.33
CA LEU A 469 6.82 14.53 6.25
C LEU A 469 6.87 13.01 6.34
N ILE A 470 7.08 12.49 7.56
CA ILE A 470 7.19 11.05 7.82
C ILE A 470 6.38 10.67 9.07
N GLY A 471 5.66 9.55 9.02
CA GLY A 471 4.82 9.11 10.13
C GLY A 471 4.59 7.60 10.12
N PRO A 472 3.69 7.10 10.98
CA PRO A 472 3.38 5.68 11.12
C PRO A 472 2.52 5.16 9.96
N TYR A 473 3.00 5.33 8.74
CA TYR A 473 2.29 4.99 7.52
C TYR A 473 2.98 3.84 6.81
N ASP A 474 2.19 3.06 6.07
CA ASP A 474 2.71 2.16 5.05
C ASP A 474 2.75 2.84 3.68
N HIS A 475 3.08 2.06 2.65
CA HIS A 475 3.16 2.50 1.27
C HIS A 475 1.91 3.25 0.80
N TRP A 476 0.72 2.92 1.33
CA TRP A 476 -0.54 3.58 0.97
C TRP A 476 -0.85 4.76 1.89
N GLY A 477 -0.68 4.61 3.20
CA GLY A 477 -0.96 5.67 4.17
C GLY A 477 -0.15 6.95 3.91
N ALA A 478 1.07 6.82 3.40
CA ALA A 478 1.97 7.94 3.10
C ALA A 478 1.65 8.68 1.78
N GLN A 479 0.67 8.20 1.01
CA GLN A 479 0.24 8.76 -0.28
C GLN A 479 -1.24 9.20 -0.33
N PHE A 480 -2.03 8.80 0.66
CA PHE A 480 -3.49 8.89 0.68
C PHE A 480 -3.97 9.36 2.07
N ALA A 481 -5.20 9.03 2.44
CA ALA A 481 -5.64 9.10 3.82
C ALA A 481 -5.07 7.93 4.64
N SER A 482 -4.51 8.23 5.80
CA SER A 482 -4.05 7.23 6.76
C SER A 482 -5.22 6.37 7.27
N ARG A 483 -4.94 5.10 7.60
CA ARG A 483 -5.90 4.22 8.29
C ARG A 483 -5.84 4.45 9.80
N ALA A 484 -6.95 4.23 10.51
CA ALA A 484 -6.93 4.27 11.98
C ALA A 484 -6.07 3.16 12.60
N ASN A 485 -6.03 1.98 11.95
CA ASN A 485 -5.19 0.87 12.36
C ASN A 485 -4.26 0.46 11.22
N LEU A 486 -2.97 0.42 11.50
CA LEU A 486 -1.93 -0.09 10.62
C LEU A 486 -1.41 -1.41 11.19
N ARG A 487 -1.84 -2.54 10.61
CA ARG A 487 -1.28 -3.88 10.89
C ARG A 487 -1.23 -4.23 12.38
N GLY A 488 -2.28 -3.88 13.12
CA GLY A 488 -2.36 -4.10 14.57
C GLY A 488 -1.89 -2.93 15.44
N TYR A 489 -1.26 -1.90 14.89
CA TYR A 489 -0.96 -0.65 15.60
C TYR A 489 -2.05 0.39 15.35
N GLU A 490 -2.61 0.97 16.42
CA GLU A 490 -3.53 2.11 16.30
C GLU A 490 -2.73 3.39 16.08
N ILE A 491 -3.00 4.07 14.96
CA ILE A 491 -2.35 5.33 14.63
C ILE A 491 -2.91 6.42 15.56
N ASP A 492 -1.99 7.13 16.20
CA ASP A 492 -2.25 8.32 16.99
C ASP A 492 -3.13 9.34 16.22
N SER A 493 -4.12 9.93 16.89
CA SER A 493 -5.13 10.79 16.24
C SER A 493 -4.54 12.02 15.54
N VAL A 494 -3.42 12.57 16.02
CA VAL A 494 -2.74 13.67 15.31
C VAL A 494 -2.13 13.25 13.98
N ALA A 495 -1.86 11.96 13.79
CA ALA A 495 -1.33 11.40 12.55
C ALA A 495 -2.42 10.92 11.59
N THR A 496 -3.70 11.03 11.95
CA THR A 496 -4.80 10.67 11.05
C THR A 496 -5.10 11.80 10.07
N ILE A 497 -4.27 11.93 9.03
CA ILE A 497 -4.32 13.02 8.04
C ILE A 497 -4.61 12.51 6.62
N ASN A 498 -5.11 13.40 5.75
CA ASN A 498 -5.27 13.12 4.31
C ASN A 498 -4.12 13.76 3.52
N ILE A 499 -3.10 12.98 3.17
CA ILE A 499 -1.94 13.50 2.46
C ILE A 499 -2.32 13.97 1.05
N ARG A 500 -3.09 13.15 0.32
CA ARG A 500 -3.40 13.40 -1.10
C ARG A 500 -4.31 14.59 -1.35
N GLU A 501 -5.43 14.66 -0.64
CA GLU A 501 -6.50 15.62 -0.98
C GLU A 501 -6.45 16.90 -0.14
N GLU A 502 -5.65 16.91 0.93
CA GLU A 502 -5.42 18.07 1.80
C GLU A 502 -3.96 18.53 1.69
N LEU A 503 -3.01 17.86 2.35
CA LEU A 503 -1.63 18.36 2.47
C LEU A 503 -0.97 18.70 1.11
N VAL A 504 -1.08 17.82 0.12
CA VAL A 504 -0.51 18.04 -1.22
C VAL A 504 -1.09 19.28 -1.87
N PHE A 505 -2.41 19.50 -1.77
CA PHE A 505 -3.05 20.67 -2.39
C PHE A 505 -2.89 21.94 -1.58
N ASP A 506 -2.75 21.86 -0.25
CA ASP A 506 -2.35 23.00 0.58
C ASP A 506 -0.92 23.44 0.24
N TRP A 507 -0.03 22.49 -0.03
CA TRP A 507 1.31 22.77 -0.53
C TRP A 507 1.29 23.43 -1.92
N PHE A 508 0.50 22.91 -2.86
CA PHE A 508 0.35 23.56 -4.16
C PHE A 508 -0.26 24.95 -4.05
N ASP A 509 -1.25 25.15 -3.19
CA ASP A 509 -1.85 26.46 -2.96
C ASP A 509 -0.83 27.45 -2.35
N TYR A 510 0.07 26.98 -1.50
CA TYR A 510 1.19 27.77 -0.99
C TYR A 510 2.14 28.19 -2.12
N ILE A 511 2.64 27.25 -2.92
CA ILE A 511 3.66 27.54 -3.95
C ILE A 511 3.09 28.23 -5.19
N LEU A 512 1.96 27.77 -5.71
CA LEU A 512 1.40 28.19 -7.01
C LEU A 512 0.35 29.30 -6.90
N LYS A 513 -0.17 29.55 -5.69
CA LYS A 513 -1.21 30.58 -5.46
C LYS A 513 -0.90 31.55 -4.33
N GLY A 514 0.27 31.43 -3.70
CA GLY A 514 0.71 32.34 -2.63
C GLY A 514 -0.14 32.28 -1.35
N LYS A 515 -0.82 31.14 -1.08
CA LYS A 515 -1.56 30.95 0.18
C LYS A 515 -0.61 30.70 1.35
N LYS A 516 -1.15 30.50 2.56
CA LYS A 516 -0.35 30.18 3.76
C LYS A 516 0.27 28.77 3.63
N LYS A 517 1.52 28.61 4.06
CA LYS A 517 2.19 27.30 4.19
C LYS A 517 1.38 26.35 5.10
N PRO A 518 1.25 25.04 4.78
CA PRO A 518 0.56 24.07 5.64
C PRO A 518 1.10 24.08 7.08
N GLU A 519 0.23 24.11 8.08
CA GLU A 519 0.62 24.28 9.49
C GLU A 519 1.41 23.11 10.07
N ILE A 520 1.25 21.92 9.51
CA ILE A 520 2.00 20.72 9.88
C ILE A 520 3.48 20.80 9.47
N LEU A 521 3.83 21.66 8.51
CA LEU A 521 5.19 21.83 7.97
C LEU A 521 5.92 22.97 8.69
N LYS A 522 6.13 22.83 10.00
CA LYS A 522 6.75 23.89 10.82
C LYS A 522 8.25 24.04 10.54
N ASP A 523 8.94 22.94 10.22
CA ASP A 523 10.37 22.94 9.87
C ASP A 523 10.65 21.96 8.70
N LYS A 524 11.91 21.77 8.32
CA LYS A 524 12.32 20.95 7.15
C LYS A 524 12.03 19.46 7.32
N VAL A 525 12.06 18.92 8.54
CA VAL A 525 11.71 17.53 8.84
C VAL A 525 10.57 17.52 9.84
N ASN A 526 9.44 16.92 9.46
CA ASN A 526 8.22 16.87 10.27
C ASN A 526 7.87 15.40 10.47
N PHE A 527 7.92 14.94 11.72
CA PHE A 527 7.80 13.52 12.02
C PHE A 527 6.89 13.25 13.21
N GLN A 528 6.08 12.20 13.10
CA GLN A 528 5.15 11.83 14.15
C GLN A 528 5.78 10.81 15.10
N VAL A 529 5.72 11.06 16.41
CA VAL A 529 6.27 10.15 17.42
C VAL A 529 5.20 9.13 17.83
N MET A 530 5.33 7.89 17.37
CA MET A 530 4.37 6.82 17.68
C MET A 530 4.20 6.62 19.18
N GLY A 531 2.95 6.63 19.65
CA GLY A 531 2.59 6.43 21.05
C GLY A 531 2.74 7.68 21.93
N LYS A 532 3.10 8.83 21.33
CA LYS A 532 3.14 10.14 22.00
C LYS A 532 2.00 11.05 21.54
N ASN A 533 1.31 10.71 20.44
CA ASN A 533 0.26 11.53 19.84
C ASN A 533 0.71 12.98 19.55
N THR A 534 1.94 13.15 19.07
CA THR A 534 2.54 14.46 18.80
C THR A 534 3.39 14.44 17.52
N TRP A 535 3.31 15.51 16.73
CA TRP A 535 4.28 15.82 15.67
C TRP A 535 5.45 16.62 16.24
N LEU A 536 6.67 16.19 15.96
CA LEU A 536 7.89 16.96 16.20
C LEU A 536 8.44 17.50 14.88
N HIS A 537 9.26 18.53 14.99
CA HIS A 537 9.78 19.28 13.85
C HIS A 537 11.27 19.55 14.07
N ALA A 538 12.08 19.34 13.05
CA ALA A 538 13.53 19.52 13.09
C ALA A 538 14.04 20.16 11.79
N SER A 539 15.17 20.85 11.89
CA SER A 539 15.78 21.55 10.75
C SER A 539 16.49 20.63 9.77
N SER A 540 16.80 19.39 10.18
CA SER A 540 17.48 18.36 9.40
C SER A 540 17.23 16.97 9.98
N LEU A 541 17.59 15.91 9.25
CA LEU A 541 17.53 14.54 9.76
C LEU A 541 18.45 14.33 10.96
N GLN A 542 19.62 14.97 10.96
CA GLN A 542 20.58 14.92 12.06
C GLN A 542 19.98 15.53 13.32
N ALA A 543 19.16 16.57 13.18
CA ALA A 543 18.46 17.20 14.29
C ALA A 543 17.22 16.43 14.79
N MET A 544 16.86 15.27 14.21
CA MET A 544 15.78 14.42 14.73
C MET A 544 16.11 13.73 16.07
N ASN A 545 17.41 13.59 16.38
CA ASN A 545 17.93 13.03 17.62
C ASN A 545 18.96 13.99 18.22
N ASN A 546 19.11 13.96 19.54
CA ASN A 546 20.09 14.75 20.28
C ASN A 546 20.96 13.89 21.21
N ASP A 547 20.71 12.58 21.26
CA ASP A 547 21.45 11.61 22.05
C ASP A 547 21.50 10.26 21.33
N SER A 548 22.32 9.32 21.82
CA SER A 548 22.40 7.98 21.27
C SER A 548 22.82 6.95 22.32
N LEU A 549 22.31 5.73 22.18
CA LEU A 549 22.81 4.56 22.91
C LEU A 549 23.71 3.75 22.00
N VAL A 550 24.91 3.45 22.48
CA VAL A 550 25.83 2.52 21.82
C VAL A 550 25.83 1.21 22.60
N TYR A 551 25.43 0.13 21.93
CA TYR A 551 25.42 -1.22 22.48
C TYR A 551 26.44 -2.09 21.79
N TYR A 552 27.26 -2.79 22.58
CA TYR A 552 28.18 -3.83 22.15
C TYR A 552 27.55 -5.21 22.33
N LEU A 553 27.87 -6.15 21.42
CA LEU A 553 27.44 -7.54 21.57
C LEU A 553 28.16 -8.20 22.76
N SER A 554 27.47 -9.08 23.49
CA SER A 554 28.08 -9.86 24.59
C SER A 554 27.86 -11.36 24.42
N ASP A 555 28.82 -12.14 24.93
CA ASP A 555 28.74 -13.59 25.13
C ASP A 555 27.96 -14.00 26.38
N LYS A 556 27.62 -13.03 27.25
CA LYS A 556 26.76 -13.27 28.41
C LYS A 556 25.33 -13.56 27.97
N LYS A 557 24.81 -14.72 28.39
CA LYS A 557 23.41 -15.10 28.19
C LYS A 557 22.56 -14.81 29.40
N SER A 558 21.31 -14.46 29.15
CA SER A 558 20.21 -14.50 30.12
C SER A 558 19.03 -15.16 29.42
N ASP A 559 18.60 -16.30 29.97
CA ASP A 559 17.69 -17.23 29.28
C ASP A 559 18.30 -17.71 27.95
N GLU A 560 17.54 -17.69 26.86
CA GLU A 560 18.00 -18.09 25.52
C GLU A 560 18.66 -16.96 24.72
N SER A 561 18.67 -15.72 25.23
CA SER A 561 19.20 -14.55 24.52
C SER A 561 20.54 -14.06 25.07
N TYR A 562 21.36 -13.50 24.20
CA TYR A 562 22.56 -12.76 24.58
C TYR A 562 22.19 -11.37 25.13
N MET A 563 23.03 -10.83 26.01
CA MET A 563 22.86 -9.46 26.52
C MET A 563 23.59 -8.45 25.63
N LEU A 564 23.03 -7.25 25.48
CA LEU A 564 23.74 -6.08 24.99
C LEU A 564 24.38 -5.34 26.17
N SER A 565 25.59 -4.83 25.96
CA SER A 565 26.32 -4.03 26.96
C SER A 565 26.56 -2.61 26.46
N ASP A 566 26.54 -1.64 27.36
CA ASP A 566 26.94 -0.25 27.12
C ASP A 566 28.47 -0.06 26.99
N GLN A 567 29.24 -1.11 27.24
CA GLN A 567 30.70 -1.13 27.16
C GLN A 567 31.17 -2.43 26.50
N SER A 568 32.31 -2.38 25.81
CA SER A 568 32.96 -3.60 25.33
C SER A 568 33.57 -4.37 26.51
N ILE A 569 32.97 -5.52 26.87
CA ILE A 569 33.37 -6.29 28.06
C ILE A 569 34.50 -7.30 27.76
N ASN A 570 34.36 -8.10 26.69
CA ASN A 570 35.26 -9.21 26.40
C ASN A 570 35.73 -9.16 24.95
N LYS A 571 36.78 -8.39 24.65
CA LYS A 571 37.26 -8.10 23.29
C LYS A 571 37.73 -9.32 22.47
N GLN A 572 37.90 -10.49 23.11
CA GLN A 572 38.37 -11.71 22.45
C GLN A 572 37.26 -12.74 22.19
N ALA A 573 36.04 -12.52 22.69
CA ALA A 573 34.94 -13.44 22.46
C ALA A 573 34.32 -13.27 21.07
N SER A 574 33.85 -14.37 20.49
CA SER A 574 33.11 -14.40 19.23
C SER A 574 31.87 -15.28 19.34
N LEU A 575 30.78 -14.84 18.71
CA LEU A 575 29.50 -15.54 18.62
C LEU A 575 29.37 -16.17 17.24
N GLU A 576 29.09 -17.46 17.17
CA GLU A 576 28.94 -18.18 15.91
C GLU A 576 27.48 -18.31 15.50
N LEU A 577 27.18 -17.92 14.25
CA LEU A 577 25.93 -18.18 13.56
C LEU A 577 26.21 -19.11 12.38
N LYS A 578 25.58 -20.29 12.39
CA LYS A 578 25.68 -21.29 11.33
C LYS A 578 24.35 -21.38 10.58
N ILE A 579 24.40 -21.23 9.26
CA ILE A 579 23.22 -21.28 8.39
C ILE A 579 23.44 -22.33 7.32
N ASP A 580 22.59 -23.35 7.34
CA ASP A 580 22.51 -24.30 6.24
C ASP A 580 21.60 -23.72 5.13
N LEU A 581 22.24 -23.24 4.07
CA LEU A 581 21.55 -22.70 2.89
C LEU A 581 20.98 -23.80 1.99
N ALA A 582 21.36 -25.07 2.18
CA ALA A 582 20.79 -26.20 1.48
C ALA A 582 19.48 -26.68 2.13
N ASP A 583 19.33 -26.48 3.44
CA ASP A 583 18.11 -26.80 4.14
C ASP A 583 16.96 -25.85 3.76
N ARG A 584 15.99 -26.37 3.00
CA ARG A 584 14.75 -25.68 2.61
C ARG A 584 13.54 -26.01 3.48
N SER A 585 13.70 -26.84 4.51
CA SER A 585 12.63 -27.11 5.48
C SER A 585 12.41 -25.93 6.45
N THR A 586 13.41 -25.07 6.60
CA THR A 586 13.39 -23.88 7.44
C THR A 586 13.70 -22.61 6.64
N SER A 587 13.22 -21.46 7.12
CA SER A 587 13.55 -20.14 6.59
C SER A 587 14.11 -19.25 7.69
N ASN A 588 14.99 -18.33 7.31
CA ASN A 588 15.57 -17.30 8.17
C ASN A 588 15.22 -15.91 7.64
N ASN A 589 15.22 -14.92 8.54
CA ASN A 589 14.87 -13.53 8.21
C ASN A 589 13.46 -13.42 7.61
N THR A 590 12.52 -14.21 8.13
CA THR A 590 11.13 -14.28 7.64
C THR A 590 10.31 -13.06 8.03
N ASP A 591 10.76 -12.33 9.05
CA ASP A 591 10.09 -11.16 9.61
C ASP A 591 10.53 -9.82 9.00
N TYR A 592 11.38 -9.87 7.96
CA TYR A 592 11.86 -8.68 7.23
C TYR A 592 10.74 -7.71 6.83
N TYR A 593 9.54 -8.22 6.55
CA TYR A 593 8.35 -7.38 6.34
C TYR A 593 7.33 -7.58 7.46
N PRO A 594 7.15 -6.60 8.37
CA PRO A 594 6.30 -6.79 9.54
C PRO A 594 4.82 -6.84 9.17
N TRP A 595 4.20 -8.00 9.39
CA TRP A 595 2.75 -8.19 9.42
C TRP A 595 2.37 -9.27 10.45
N PRO A 596 1.68 -8.94 11.57
CA PRO A 596 1.39 -7.59 12.07
C PRO A 596 2.64 -6.87 12.61
N ILE A 597 2.50 -5.56 12.91
CA ILE A 597 3.56 -4.75 13.57
C ILE A 597 3.70 -5.15 15.04
N ILE A 598 2.59 -5.44 15.71
CA ILE A 598 2.56 -5.87 17.11
C ILE A 598 2.24 -7.35 17.15
N LYS A 599 3.10 -8.13 17.80
CA LYS A 599 3.01 -9.59 17.90
C LYS A 599 3.04 -10.05 19.35
N ASP A 600 2.35 -11.14 19.65
CA ASP A 600 2.44 -11.79 20.97
C ASP A 600 3.72 -12.62 21.10
N SER A 601 4.29 -13.08 19.99
CA SER A 601 5.57 -13.78 19.94
C SER A 601 6.31 -13.54 18.63
N ILE A 602 7.63 -13.76 18.65
CA ILE A 602 8.53 -13.70 17.48
C ILE A 602 9.40 -14.96 17.47
N ASN A 603 10.03 -15.27 16.34
CA ASN A 603 10.94 -16.40 16.25
C ASN A 603 12.30 -16.07 16.92
N LEU A 604 12.44 -16.44 18.19
CA LEU A 604 13.68 -16.24 18.96
C LEU A 604 14.77 -17.28 18.67
N HIS A 605 14.48 -18.25 17.79
CA HIS A 605 15.47 -19.23 17.33
C HIS A 605 16.05 -18.87 15.94
N ASP A 606 15.58 -17.75 15.36
CA ASP A 606 16.02 -17.28 14.06
C ASP A 606 17.24 -16.35 14.20
N GLY A 607 18.46 -16.89 14.10
CA GLY A 607 19.70 -16.11 14.17
C GLY A 607 20.24 -15.89 15.60
N LEU A 608 21.04 -14.85 15.77
CA LEU A 608 21.58 -14.44 17.08
C LEU A 608 20.68 -13.37 17.70
N VAL A 609 20.08 -13.71 18.84
CA VAL A 609 19.15 -12.83 19.57
C VAL A 609 19.85 -12.13 20.72
N PHE A 610 19.74 -10.80 20.73
CA PHE A 610 20.30 -9.93 21.76
C PHE A 610 19.19 -9.14 22.45
N LYS A 611 19.34 -8.89 23.76
CA LYS A 611 18.41 -8.06 24.54
C LYS A 611 19.13 -7.03 25.39
N THR A 612 18.54 -5.84 25.53
CA THR A 612 18.99 -4.85 26.52
C THR A 612 18.47 -5.18 27.92
N SER A 613 19.04 -4.56 28.95
CA SER A 613 18.31 -4.39 30.21
C SER A 613 17.03 -3.56 29.97
N ALA A 614 16.03 -3.75 30.84
CA ALA A 614 14.82 -2.95 30.79
C ALA A 614 15.15 -1.46 30.99
N PHE A 615 14.54 -0.60 30.16
CA PHE A 615 14.69 0.84 30.30
C PHE A 615 14.13 1.30 31.65
N LYS A 616 14.93 2.05 32.41
CA LYS A 616 14.53 2.56 33.73
C LYS A 616 13.52 3.71 33.64
N GLU A 617 13.46 4.35 32.48
CA GLU A 617 12.66 5.53 32.18
C GLU A 617 12.10 5.39 30.75
N GLU A 618 11.09 6.18 30.42
CA GLU A 618 10.63 6.27 29.04
C GLU A 618 11.73 6.83 28.14
N LYS A 619 11.80 6.36 26.89
CA LYS A 619 12.75 6.84 25.89
C LYS A 619 12.02 7.12 24.60
N ILE A 620 12.55 8.03 23.79
CA ILE A 620 12.06 8.25 22.43
C ILE A 620 13.19 7.85 21.48
N ILE A 621 12.93 6.86 20.63
CA ILE A 621 13.83 6.48 19.54
C ILE A 621 13.40 7.27 18.31
N ASN A 622 14.30 8.10 17.78
CA ASN A 622 14.04 8.97 16.62
C ASN A 622 15.17 8.90 15.60
N GLY A 623 14.90 8.36 14.42
CA GLY A 623 15.84 8.34 13.31
C GLY A 623 16.17 6.93 12.83
N SER A 624 17.27 6.84 12.07
CA SER A 624 17.81 5.58 11.56
C SER A 624 18.81 5.00 12.56
N PHE A 625 18.69 3.70 12.84
CA PHE A 625 19.71 2.96 13.58
C PHE A 625 20.93 2.69 12.71
N SER A 626 22.08 2.43 13.30
CA SER A 626 23.29 2.05 12.56
C SER A 626 24.14 1.08 13.36
N GLY A 627 25.19 0.55 12.77
CA GLY A 627 26.16 -0.26 13.48
C GLY A 627 27.32 -0.73 12.64
N GLU A 628 28.25 -1.39 13.31
CA GLU A 628 29.43 -2.03 12.73
C GLU A 628 29.50 -3.46 13.26
N LEU A 629 29.45 -4.43 12.36
CA LEU A 629 29.68 -5.83 12.69
C LEU A 629 31.15 -6.16 12.41
N ASN A 630 31.89 -6.45 13.47
CA ASN A 630 33.22 -7.04 13.34
C ASN A 630 33.04 -8.56 13.16
N ILE A 631 33.25 -9.04 11.94
CA ILE A 631 32.76 -10.35 11.50
C ILE A 631 33.78 -11.10 10.64
N THR A 632 33.84 -12.42 10.85
CA THR A 632 34.57 -13.35 10.00
C THR A 632 33.58 -14.31 9.34
N SER A 633 33.74 -14.57 8.04
CA SER A 633 32.92 -15.56 7.30
C SER A 633 33.79 -16.63 6.64
N ASN A 634 33.29 -17.86 6.53
CA ASN A 634 33.95 -18.91 5.73
C ASN A 634 33.69 -18.78 4.21
N LYS A 635 32.89 -17.80 3.78
CA LYS A 635 32.54 -17.54 2.38
C LYS A 635 33.14 -16.23 1.88
N LYS A 636 33.09 -16.01 0.56
CA LYS A 636 33.55 -14.75 -0.07
C LYS A 636 32.49 -13.65 -0.04
N ASP A 637 31.26 -14.00 0.25
CA ASP A 637 30.12 -13.09 0.34
C ASP A 637 29.01 -13.73 1.17
N PHE A 638 28.08 -12.91 1.66
CA PHE A 638 26.84 -13.35 2.30
C PHE A 638 25.86 -12.19 2.41
N ASP A 639 24.59 -12.50 2.62
CA ASP A 639 23.55 -11.53 2.92
C ASP A 639 23.19 -11.65 4.40
N PHE A 640 23.00 -10.51 5.08
CA PHE A 640 22.67 -10.45 6.50
C PHE A 640 21.51 -9.50 6.78
N SER A 641 20.88 -9.67 7.93
CA SER A 641 19.82 -8.79 8.41
C SER A 641 19.98 -8.42 9.88
N VAL A 642 19.38 -7.28 10.23
CA VAL A 642 19.27 -6.79 11.60
C VAL A 642 17.83 -6.34 11.81
N ASN A 643 17.08 -7.06 12.66
CA ASN A 643 15.71 -6.71 13.01
C ASN A 643 15.67 -6.20 14.45
N ILE A 644 14.97 -5.10 14.70
CA ILE A 644 14.86 -4.49 16.04
C ILE A 644 13.39 -4.43 16.46
N TYR A 645 13.12 -4.93 17.66
CA TYR A 645 11.82 -4.91 18.30
C TYR A 645 11.91 -4.21 19.65
N GLU A 646 10.82 -3.54 20.04
CA GLU A 646 10.54 -3.27 21.46
C GLU A 646 9.81 -4.50 22.02
N ARG A 647 10.33 -5.09 23.10
CA ARG A 647 9.54 -5.95 23.97
C ARG A 647 8.92 -5.06 25.05
N THR A 648 7.60 -4.90 25.01
CA THR A 648 6.86 -4.04 25.94
C THR A 648 6.85 -4.63 27.36
N PRO A 649 6.51 -3.86 28.40
CA PRO A 649 6.43 -4.36 29.78
C PRO A 649 5.40 -5.50 29.92
N GLU A 650 4.36 -5.50 29.07
CA GLU A 650 3.33 -6.54 29.01
C GLU A 650 3.79 -7.79 28.24
N GLY A 651 5.01 -7.78 27.70
CA GLY A 651 5.62 -8.91 27.00
C GLY A 651 5.31 -9.02 25.51
N LYS A 652 4.64 -8.03 24.90
CA LYS A 652 4.40 -7.98 23.45
C LYS A 652 5.63 -7.51 22.69
N TYR A 653 5.71 -7.86 21.42
CA TYR A 653 6.78 -7.43 20.52
C TYR A 653 6.26 -6.42 19.50
N PHE A 654 6.76 -5.20 19.56
CA PHE A 654 6.50 -4.17 18.57
C PHE A 654 7.69 -4.10 17.61
N HIS A 655 7.47 -4.39 16.33
CA HIS A 655 8.52 -4.33 15.31
C HIS A 655 8.88 -2.86 15.02
N LEU A 656 10.08 -2.43 15.41
CA LEU A 656 10.51 -1.04 15.24
C LEU A 656 11.03 -0.78 13.83
N THR A 657 11.99 -1.59 13.37
CA THR A 657 12.69 -1.36 12.11
C THR A 657 13.51 -2.59 11.72
N TYR A 658 13.93 -2.67 10.47
CA TYR A 658 14.70 -3.78 9.91
C TYR A 658 15.77 -3.28 8.94
N TYR A 659 16.75 -4.15 8.68
CA TYR A 659 17.77 -3.99 7.66
C TYR A 659 18.03 -5.34 6.99
N ILE A 660 18.19 -5.35 5.67
CA ILE A 660 18.82 -6.43 4.91
C ILE A 660 19.96 -5.82 4.10
N GLY A 661 21.07 -6.54 3.91
CA GLY A 661 22.13 -6.07 3.04
C GLY A 661 23.12 -7.16 2.66
N ARG A 662 23.82 -6.89 1.56
CA ARG A 662 24.86 -7.76 1.03
C ARG A 662 26.25 -7.33 1.51
N ALA A 663 26.97 -8.25 2.15
CA ALA A 663 28.27 -7.98 2.75
C ALA A 663 29.28 -7.39 1.75
N SER A 664 29.34 -7.93 0.53
CA SER A 664 30.25 -7.43 -0.50
C SER A 664 29.94 -6.04 -1.07
N TYR A 665 28.78 -5.46 -0.74
CA TYR A 665 28.40 -4.09 -1.13
C TYR A 665 28.33 -3.12 0.06
N ALA A 666 28.66 -3.56 1.28
CA ALA A 666 28.51 -2.75 2.49
C ALA A 666 29.32 -1.43 2.47
N LYS A 667 30.42 -1.38 1.71
CA LYS A 667 31.21 -0.14 1.54
C LYS A 667 30.72 0.74 0.38
N SER A 668 30.07 0.16 -0.61
CA SER A 668 29.62 0.86 -1.81
C SER A 668 28.54 0.04 -2.51
N LYS A 669 27.39 0.67 -2.75
CA LYS A 669 26.32 0.11 -3.61
C LYS A 669 26.70 0.02 -5.09
N GLU A 670 27.71 0.78 -5.51
CA GLU A 670 28.16 0.89 -6.92
C GLU A 670 29.27 -0.12 -7.24
N LYS A 671 30.09 -0.51 -6.25
CA LYS A 671 31.27 -1.36 -6.45
C LYS A 671 31.29 -2.53 -5.46
N ARG A 672 31.21 -3.74 -6.00
CA ARG A 672 31.33 -4.98 -5.23
C ARG A 672 32.77 -5.23 -4.77
N GLU A 673 32.96 -5.46 -3.47
CA GLU A 673 34.21 -5.88 -2.86
C GLU A 673 34.01 -7.22 -2.12
N LEU A 674 34.54 -8.31 -2.69
CA LEU A 674 34.44 -9.63 -2.05
C LEU A 674 35.25 -9.70 -0.75
N LEU A 675 34.73 -10.46 0.20
CA LEU A 675 35.40 -10.75 1.46
C LEU A 675 36.49 -11.81 1.24
N ILE A 676 37.50 -11.77 2.12
CA ILE A 676 38.51 -12.81 2.22
C ILE A 676 38.02 -13.83 3.26
N PRO A 677 37.75 -15.09 2.88
CA PRO A 677 37.29 -16.10 3.84
C PRO A 677 38.24 -16.21 5.03
N HIS A 678 37.67 -16.38 6.23
CA HIS A 678 38.35 -16.50 7.52
C HIS A 678 39.15 -15.27 7.95
N LYS A 679 39.10 -14.18 7.20
CA LYS A 679 39.66 -12.89 7.61
C LYS A 679 38.57 -12.04 8.27
N GLU A 680 38.91 -11.49 9.42
CA GLU A 680 38.07 -10.52 10.10
C GLU A 680 37.90 -9.24 9.26
N THR A 681 36.68 -8.75 9.17
CA THR A 681 36.33 -7.51 8.47
C THR A 681 35.25 -6.76 9.23
N ILE A 682 35.24 -5.44 9.10
CA ILE A 682 34.17 -4.59 9.61
C ILE A 682 33.14 -4.40 8.49
N ILE A 683 31.88 -4.72 8.79
CA ILE A 683 30.74 -4.47 7.92
C ILE A 683 29.85 -3.43 8.59
N ALA A 684 29.83 -2.23 8.02
CA ALA A 684 28.93 -1.17 8.47
C ALA A 684 27.52 -1.38 7.90
N PHE A 685 26.51 -1.00 8.68
CA PHE A 685 25.16 -0.77 8.20
C PHE A 685 24.67 0.56 8.79
N ASP A 686 24.52 1.56 7.94
CA ASP A 686 24.07 2.93 8.28
C ASP A 686 22.90 3.37 7.40
N ASN A 687 22.70 2.67 6.29
CA ASN A 687 21.64 2.85 5.33
C ASN A 687 20.36 2.09 5.75
N THR A 688 19.82 2.42 6.92
CA THR A 688 18.65 1.76 7.53
C THR A 688 17.37 2.62 7.46
N ARG A 689 16.24 2.06 7.91
CA ARG A 689 14.93 2.73 7.91
C ARG A 689 14.75 3.62 9.15
N ILE A 690 14.19 4.80 8.92
CA ILE A 690 13.80 5.76 9.96
C ILE A 690 12.56 5.26 10.68
N VAL A 691 12.57 5.38 12.01
CA VAL A 691 11.41 5.20 12.88
C VAL A 691 11.39 6.32 13.93
N SER A 692 10.19 6.69 14.39
CA SER A 692 10.02 7.54 15.57
C SER A 692 8.98 6.94 16.50
N LYS A 693 9.40 6.59 17.72
CA LYS A 693 8.52 5.93 18.68
C LYS A 693 8.91 6.21 20.13
N LYS A 694 7.90 6.46 20.95
CA LYS A 694 8.00 6.42 22.40
C LYS A 694 8.06 4.95 22.87
N ILE A 695 9.11 4.65 23.63
CA ILE A 695 9.41 3.36 24.26
C ILE A 695 9.07 3.47 25.74
N ALA A 696 8.26 2.54 26.24
CA ALA A 696 7.78 2.59 27.62
C ALA A 696 8.89 2.26 28.63
N LYS A 697 8.77 2.82 29.84
CA LYS A 697 9.55 2.36 30.99
C LYS A 697 9.30 0.87 31.21
N GLY A 698 10.35 0.11 31.45
CA GLY A 698 10.29 -1.35 31.61
C GLY A 698 10.42 -2.13 30.29
N SER A 699 10.32 -1.47 29.13
CA SER A 699 10.55 -2.12 27.83
C SER A 699 12.02 -2.52 27.65
N GLN A 700 12.27 -3.48 26.76
CA GLN A 700 13.59 -3.89 26.32
C GLN A 700 13.70 -3.75 24.80
N LEU A 701 14.89 -3.49 24.27
CA LEU A 701 15.14 -3.73 22.84
C LEU A 701 15.56 -5.19 22.65
N ILE A 702 14.98 -5.82 21.64
CA ILE A 702 15.36 -7.13 21.14
C ILE A 702 15.92 -6.94 19.75
N ILE A 703 17.17 -7.37 19.54
CA ILE A 703 17.87 -7.26 18.27
C ILE A 703 18.20 -8.65 17.77
N ILE A 704 17.82 -8.94 16.53
CA ILE A 704 18.07 -10.22 15.89
C ILE A 704 19.01 -9.99 14.71
N ILE A 705 20.22 -10.56 14.78
CA ILE A 705 21.17 -10.58 13.67
C ILE A 705 21.11 -11.94 12.99
N ASN A 706 20.90 -11.95 11.68
CA ASN A 706 20.64 -13.17 10.94
C ASN A 706 21.28 -13.17 9.54
N GLY A 707 21.27 -14.32 8.86
CA GLY A 707 21.55 -14.39 7.43
C GLY A 707 20.27 -14.53 6.60
N ASN A 708 20.36 -14.20 5.32
CA ASN A 708 19.21 -14.22 4.43
C ASN A 708 18.94 -15.63 3.85
N LYS A 709 17.87 -16.30 4.31
CA LYS A 709 17.38 -17.57 3.76
C LYS A 709 15.85 -17.61 3.76
N ASN A 710 15.22 -16.83 2.90
CA ASN A 710 13.75 -16.83 2.76
C ASN A 710 13.34 -16.88 1.29
N SER A 711 12.05 -17.11 1.06
CA SER A 711 11.48 -17.20 -0.28
C SER A 711 11.16 -15.83 -0.90
N TYR A 712 11.37 -14.70 -0.22
CA TYR A 712 10.96 -13.36 -0.68
C TYR A 712 12.07 -12.56 -1.36
N SER A 713 13.31 -13.01 -1.28
CA SER A 713 14.49 -12.30 -1.78
C SER A 713 15.53 -13.27 -2.33
N GLN A 714 16.41 -12.79 -3.20
CA GLN A 714 17.53 -13.54 -3.75
C GLN A 714 18.43 -14.10 -2.63
N ILE A 715 18.87 -15.35 -2.79
CA ILE A 715 19.74 -16.04 -1.83
C ILE A 715 21.18 -15.97 -2.30
N ASN A 716 22.08 -15.55 -1.41
CA ASN A 716 23.52 -15.52 -1.62
C ASN A 716 24.18 -16.78 -1.03
N TYR A 717 24.75 -17.63 -1.89
CA TYR A 717 25.42 -18.87 -1.50
C TYR A 717 26.92 -18.66 -1.19
N GLY A 718 27.41 -17.44 -1.39
CA GLY A 718 28.71 -16.97 -0.91
C GLY A 718 29.90 -17.41 -1.75
N THR A 719 29.68 -17.80 -3.02
CA THR A 719 30.77 -18.27 -3.89
C THR A 719 31.64 -17.13 -4.41
N GLY A 720 31.08 -15.92 -4.46
CA GLY A 720 31.68 -14.72 -5.08
C GLY A 720 31.39 -14.58 -6.57
N LYS A 721 30.66 -15.50 -7.19
CA LYS A 721 30.12 -15.36 -8.55
C LYS A 721 28.99 -14.32 -8.58
N ASP A 722 28.43 -14.07 -9.76
CA ASP A 722 27.13 -13.41 -9.86
C ASP A 722 26.07 -14.24 -9.12
N ILE A 723 25.45 -13.63 -8.11
CA ILE A 723 24.47 -14.27 -7.22
C ILE A 723 23.27 -14.77 -8.03
N SER A 724 22.90 -14.08 -9.12
CA SER A 724 21.77 -14.49 -9.96
C SER A 724 21.99 -15.84 -10.65
N THR A 725 23.24 -16.29 -10.75
CA THR A 725 23.64 -17.57 -11.34
C THR A 725 23.90 -18.67 -10.30
N GLU A 726 24.04 -18.31 -9.02
CA GLU A 726 24.26 -19.27 -7.94
C GLU A 726 22.99 -20.08 -7.65
N SER A 727 23.18 -21.33 -7.22
CA SER A 727 22.09 -22.25 -6.90
C SER A 727 22.42 -23.08 -5.65
N ILE A 728 21.47 -23.92 -5.24
CA ILE A 728 21.70 -24.87 -4.15
C ILE A 728 22.85 -25.84 -4.44
N GLN A 729 23.25 -26.06 -5.69
CA GLN A 729 24.43 -26.87 -6.01
C GLN A 729 25.74 -26.18 -5.58
N ASP A 730 25.71 -24.88 -5.31
CA ASP A 730 26.86 -24.13 -4.81
C ASP A 730 27.00 -24.21 -3.26
N THR A 731 26.08 -24.88 -2.54
CA THR A 731 26.15 -25.09 -1.09
C THR A 731 27.13 -26.19 -0.71
N ASN A 732 28.43 -25.99 -0.94
CA ASN A 732 29.44 -26.99 -0.57
C ASN A 732 29.56 -27.19 0.95
N THR A 733 29.31 -26.13 1.72
CA THR A 733 29.35 -26.11 3.19
C THR A 733 28.36 -25.09 3.72
N PRO A 734 27.84 -25.25 4.95
CA PRO A 734 27.07 -24.20 5.63
C PRO A 734 27.81 -22.88 5.67
N LEU A 735 27.07 -21.77 5.66
CA LEU A 735 27.59 -20.44 5.94
C LEU A 735 27.88 -20.36 7.45
N ILE A 736 29.09 -19.94 7.80
CA ILE A 736 29.52 -19.74 9.19
C ILE A 736 29.93 -18.29 9.32
N LEU A 737 29.23 -17.57 10.19
CA LEU A 737 29.51 -16.19 10.58
C LEU A 737 29.99 -16.16 12.03
N LYS A 738 31.15 -15.56 12.28
CA LYS A 738 31.67 -15.33 13.63
C LYS A 738 31.68 -13.84 13.91
N LEU A 739 30.82 -13.39 14.81
CA LEU A 739 30.70 -11.99 15.21
C LEU A 739 31.50 -11.75 16.47
N SER A 740 32.46 -10.84 16.41
CA SER A 740 33.18 -10.37 17.59
C SER A 740 32.24 -9.55 18.48
N THR A 741 32.40 -9.68 19.80
CA THR A 741 31.76 -8.84 20.83
C THR A 741 32.18 -7.37 20.77
N GLU A 742 33.15 -7.02 19.93
CA GLU A 742 33.45 -5.62 19.60
C GLU A 742 32.48 -5.01 18.57
N SER A 743 31.62 -5.83 17.96
CA SER A 743 30.53 -5.33 17.11
C SER A 743 29.60 -4.43 17.93
N LYS A 744 29.16 -3.32 17.32
CA LYS A 744 28.37 -2.28 17.99
C LYS A 744 27.14 -1.87 17.18
N ILE A 745 26.10 -1.45 17.89
CA ILE A 745 24.84 -0.96 17.35
C ILE A 745 24.51 0.37 18.01
N ASN A 746 24.17 1.37 17.21
CA ASN A 746 23.81 2.71 17.65
C ASN A 746 22.29 2.90 17.51
N ILE A 747 21.64 3.28 18.61
CA ILE A 747 20.21 3.59 18.67
C ILE A 747 20.05 5.09 18.88
N PRO A 748 19.44 5.83 17.95
CA PRO A 748 19.28 7.27 18.07
C PRO A 748 18.17 7.62 19.07
N LEU A 749 18.46 8.50 20.01
CA LEU A 749 17.55 8.91 21.08
C LEU A 749 17.19 10.39 20.99
N TRP A 750 16.00 10.71 21.51
CA TRP A 750 15.57 12.08 21.76
C TRP A 750 15.29 12.29 23.24
N ASN A 751 16.08 13.17 23.86
CA ASN A 751 15.93 13.63 25.22
C ASN A 751 15.27 15.03 25.23
N GLU A 752 14.06 15.12 25.75
CA GLU A 752 13.28 16.36 25.79
C GLU A 752 13.88 17.41 26.74
N ASP A 753 14.49 16.97 27.84
CA ASP A 753 15.09 17.86 28.85
C ASP A 753 16.29 18.67 28.30
N GLU A 754 16.92 18.23 27.21
CA GLU A 754 17.99 18.98 26.56
C GLU A 754 17.49 20.10 25.65
N GLU A 755 16.27 20.00 25.11
CA GLU A 755 15.65 21.12 24.40
C GLU A 755 15.19 22.22 25.35
N LEU A 756 14.63 21.85 26.51
CA LEU A 756 14.23 22.80 27.55
C LEU A 756 15.41 23.58 28.16
N LYS A 757 16.65 23.09 28.00
CA LYS A 757 17.88 23.80 28.39
C LYS A 757 18.41 24.76 27.32
N LYS A 758 17.91 24.66 26.08
CA LYS A 758 18.29 25.54 24.95
C LYS A 758 17.29 26.69 24.75
N LEU A 759 16.10 26.59 25.33
CA LEU A 759 15.12 27.67 25.52
C LEU A 759 15.39 28.40 26.83
#